data_AF-A0A485NDR5-F1
#
_entry.id   AF-A0A485NDR5-F1
#
_cell.length_a   1.000
_cell.length_b   1.000
_cell.length_c   1.000
_cell.angle_alpha   90.00
_cell.angle_beta   90.00
_cell.angle_gamma   90.00
#
_symmetry.space_group_name_H-M   'P 1'
#
loop_
_entity.id
_entity.type
_entity.pdbx_description
1 polymer ?
#
loop_
_entity_poly.entity_id
_entity_poly.type
_entity_poly.pdbx_seq_one_letter_code
_entity_poly.pdbx_strand_id
1 'polypeptide(L)'
;MNKSSAFFSDEERCSLWVLGSDRKAECATFLHTLAHTDIASVYRLSGFESIQNLPNDLSASQPEGFKEARTGRAWEEHQAMGSRQSSSSEDSSLEEELLSAASDSYHLPEPDDLDDPELLVDLNTGQEEEEAENFAPMLAFLDHKGYADHFRSLYDASFSFLTSSFYSFSEEDELVAYLEASRKWAKRNHMTWAHARLCFLLGRLSVRRVKLSQARVYFEEAMYILDGAFEDLPLVAALYINLAAIYLRQRLRHKGSALLEKAGALLACLPDRESSTKNELDVVAYVLRQGIVAGSCVLEARACFLAIRLLLDLGRHEEVLPFAERLQLLSGHPPDLDAVATILSFLYDKKYLPHLAVASVQQRGTQSAQGMSLPIWQVYLVLQNTAKLLGVPSLSWGEVSALACPALRQALVACEEQASRSTQRVLCLILSKVYLQHRSPDGAIHYLSQALVLGQLLGEQEAFESSLCLAWAYLVASQAKKALDILEPLLYSQEMESITQKGVVHNLLGLALQGEGRVNRAAKNYLRALNRAQEMGNVRNQAVTLANLGHLTLKSWARQPAKDYLLRAVRLYSELQTSVETDMELVQVLLWLAQVLVSGRQLASGRLCYEMALLLGLRHRHLKSQLQVTKSLCHFYSSVSPNPEACITYHEHWLALAQQLRDREMEGRLLESLGQLYRNLNTARSLRRSLTCIKESLRIFIDLGAKDKAAEAWLGAGRLHYLMQEDDLVELYLQAAIQKALKSEEPSLALKLYEEAGDVFFNGTRHRHRAVEYYRAGAVPLARRMKAVRTELRVFNKLTELQISLEGYEKALEFATLAARLSTVIGDQKQELVAFHRLATVYYSLSMYEMAEDCYLKTLSLCPPWLQSPKEALYYAKVYYRLGRLTFYQLKDAHDATEYFWLALAAAVLLGDQELQDTIRSRLDNVCQSPLWHSSPSGRSSERARWLSGGGLAL
;
A
#
# COMPACT_ATOMS: atom_id res chain seq x y z
N MET A 1 33.41 -29.15 19.40
CA MET A 1 34.50 -28.25 19.82
C MET A 1 34.47 -27.02 18.93
N ASN A 2 33.80 -25.96 19.40
CA ASN A 2 33.68 -24.67 18.73
C ASN A 2 35.02 -23.92 18.84
N LYS A 3 35.86 -23.99 17.80
CA LYS A 3 36.98 -23.06 17.62
C LYS A 3 36.55 -21.97 16.64
N SER A 4 35.61 -21.16 17.08
CA SER A 4 35.34 -19.87 16.45
C SER A 4 36.42 -18.88 16.91
N SER A 5 37.57 -18.89 16.23
CA SER A 5 38.58 -17.85 16.39
C SER A 5 38.00 -16.55 15.85
N ALA A 6 37.45 -15.74 16.74
CA ALA A 6 37.10 -14.35 16.46
C ALA A 6 38.29 -13.68 15.81
N PHE A 7 38.07 -13.20 14.59
CA PHE A 7 39.11 -12.65 13.76
C PHE A 7 39.23 -11.12 13.90
N PHE A 8 38.38 -10.55 14.76
CA PHE A 8 38.36 -9.17 15.21
C PHE A 8 38.71 -9.11 16.70
N SER A 9 39.46 -8.08 17.11
CA SER A 9 39.47 -7.68 18.53
C SER A 9 38.13 -7.03 18.90
N ASP A 10 37.79 -6.96 20.19
CA ASP A 10 36.58 -6.26 20.63
C ASP A 10 36.65 -4.75 20.34
N GLU A 11 37.85 -4.17 20.33
CA GLU A 11 38.12 -2.78 19.93
C GLU A 11 37.90 -2.58 18.41
N GLU A 12 38.37 -3.50 17.57
CA GLU A 12 38.15 -3.48 16.13
C GLU A 12 36.66 -3.62 15.78
N ARG A 13 35.91 -4.43 16.54
CA ARG A 13 34.45 -4.50 16.40
C ARG A 13 33.83 -3.13 16.65
N CYS A 14 34.18 -2.47 17.75
CA CYS A 14 33.67 -1.13 18.11
C CYS A 14 33.94 -0.07 17.04
N SER A 15 35.11 -0.10 16.38
CA SER A 15 35.47 0.85 15.33
C SER A 15 34.54 0.84 14.10
N LEU A 16 33.98 -0.34 13.76
CA LEU A 16 33.03 -0.49 12.64
C LEU A 16 31.67 0.19 12.92
N TRP A 17 31.31 0.38 14.19
CA TRP A 17 30.04 1.00 14.60
C TRP A 17 30.06 2.53 14.57
N VAL A 18 31.24 3.15 14.38
CA VAL A 18 31.39 4.61 14.39
C VAL A 18 30.91 5.26 13.09
N LEU A 19 30.79 4.50 11.99
CA LEU A 19 30.25 5.04 10.74
C LEU A 19 28.80 5.53 10.93
N GLY A 20 28.61 6.85 10.82
CA GLY A 20 27.31 7.51 10.90
C GLY A 20 27.03 8.29 12.20
N SER A 21 27.98 8.38 13.13
CA SER A 21 27.86 9.24 14.33
C SER A 21 27.52 10.69 13.99
N ASP A 22 28.11 11.19 12.89
CA ASP A 22 28.00 12.59 12.46
C ASP A 22 26.60 12.95 11.94
N ARG A 23 25.76 11.94 11.66
CA ARG A 23 24.40 12.14 11.12
C ARG A 23 23.29 12.05 12.17
N LYS A 24 23.61 11.84 13.45
CA LYS A 24 22.57 11.68 14.50
C LYS A 24 21.62 12.89 14.57
N ALA A 25 22.16 14.10 14.47
CA ALA A 25 21.36 15.32 14.48
C ALA A 25 20.43 15.44 13.25
N GLU A 26 20.96 15.14 12.05
CA GLU A 26 20.18 15.11 10.80
C GLU A 26 19.08 14.04 10.82
N CYS A 27 19.35 12.89 11.43
CA CYS A 27 18.37 11.80 11.56
C CYS A 27 17.24 12.18 12.53
N ALA A 28 17.58 12.79 13.67
CA ALA A 28 16.59 13.23 14.65
C ALA A 28 15.67 14.31 14.05
N THR A 29 16.24 15.35 13.42
CA THR A 29 15.44 16.39 12.78
C THR A 29 14.54 15.83 11.70
N PHE A 30 15.04 14.92 10.86
CA PHE A 30 14.25 14.24 9.84
C PHE A 30 13.06 13.45 10.42
N LEU A 31 13.28 12.63 11.45
CA LEU A 31 12.20 11.87 12.07
C LEU A 31 11.17 12.80 12.72
N HIS A 32 11.60 13.88 13.36
CA HIS A 32 10.69 14.90 13.89
C HIS A 32 9.86 15.56 12.79
N THR A 33 10.45 15.88 11.63
CA THR A 33 9.68 16.43 10.50
C THR A 33 8.63 15.45 9.95
N LEU A 34 8.93 14.14 9.92
CA LEU A 34 7.98 13.11 9.48
C LEU A 34 6.85 12.87 10.47
N ALA A 35 7.17 12.94 11.77
CA ALA A 35 6.21 12.79 12.87
C ALA A 35 5.36 14.03 13.11
N HIS A 36 5.75 15.20 12.56
CA HIS A 36 4.99 16.43 12.72
C HIS A 36 3.55 16.24 12.23
N THR A 37 2.58 16.58 13.08
CA THR A 37 1.16 16.53 12.77
C THR A 37 0.51 17.88 12.98
N ASP A 38 -0.15 18.42 11.96
CA ASP A 38 -0.90 19.68 12.07
C ASP A 38 -2.26 19.50 12.78
N ILE A 39 -2.46 18.37 13.48
CA ILE A 39 -3.76 18.03 14.06
C ILE A 39 -4.16 18.99 15.19
N ALA A 40 -3.19 19.63 15.84
CA ALA A 40 -3.42 20.60 16.92
C ALA A 40 -3.79 22.01 16.41
N SER A 41 -3.65 22.29 15.11
CA SER A 41 -3.86 23.61 14.52
C SER A 41 -4.86 23.63 13.36
N VAL A 42 -4.98 22.54 12.61
CA VAL A 42 -5.84 22.40 11.42
C VAL A 42 -7.04 21.51 11.72
N TYR A 43 -8.23 22.01 11.40
CA TYR A 43 -9.48 21.29 11.63
C TYR A 43 -9.65 20.13 10.64
N ARG A 44 -10.42 19.12 11.00
CA ARG A 44 -10.64 17.93 10.16
C ARG A 44 -12.04 17.90 9.56
N LEU A 45 -12.10 17.48 8.30
CA LEU A 45 -13.35 17.27 7.58
C LEU A 45 -13.95 15.89 7.91
N SER A 46 -15.28 15.86 8.05
CA SER A 46 -16.05 14.65 8.33
C SER A 46 -15.89 13.64 7.21
N GLY A 47 -15.41 12.42 7.52
CA GLY A 47 -15.20 11.42 6.47
C GLY A 47 -14.18 11.84 5.41
N PHE A 48 -13.29 12.79 5.67
CA PHE A 48 -12.22 13.12 4.72
C PHE A 48 -11.18 11.99 4.60
N GLU A 49 -11.06 11.18 5.64
CA GLU A 49 -10.39 9.88 5.56
C GLU A 49 -11.35 8.74 5.15
N SER A 50 -12.63 9.02 4.90
CA SER A 50 -13.50 8.10 4.13
C SER A 50 -13.21 8.13 2.62
N ILE A 51 -12.30 9.01 2.19
CA ILE A 51 -11.55 8.87 0.92
C ILE A 51 -10.55 7.69 1.00
N GLN A 52 -10.22 7.23 2.22
CA GLN A 52 -9.45 6.01 2.49
C GLN A 52 -10.34 4.80 2.83
N ASN A 53 -11.57 5.00 3.33
CA ASN A 53 -12.52 3.93 3.64
C ASN A 53 -13.59 3.77 2.56
N LEU A 54 -13.36 2.84 1.61
CA LEU A 54 -14.47 2.29 0.85
C LEU A 54 -15.10 1.16 1.67
N PRO A 55 -16.43 1.12 1.85
CA PRO A 55 -17.10 -0.08 2.35
C PRO A 55 -16.97 -1.16 1.26
N ASN A 56 -16.21 -2.22 1.56
CA ASN A 56 -16.39 -3.49 0.88
C ASN A 56 -17.44 -4.28 1.65
N ASP A 57 -18.65 -4.35 1.10
CA ASP A 57 -19.44 -5.57 1.26
C ASP A 57 -18.60 -6.70 0.63
N LEU A 58 -18.06 -7.57 1.48
CA LEU A 58 -18.05 -9.03 1.34
C LEU A 58 -17.05 -9.66 2.32
N SER A 59 -17.59 -10.53 3.14
CA SER A 59 -16.92 -11.58 3.90
C SER A 59 -15.93 -12.38 3.05
N ALA A 60 -14.65 -12.39 3.42
CA ALA A 60 -13.72 -13.46 3.08
C ALA A 60 -12.52 -13.47 4.04
N SER A 61 -12.43 -14.57 4.80
CA SER A 61 -11.26 -15.22 5.41
C SER A 61 -10.03 -14.39 5.80
N GLN A 62 -9.77 -14.39 7.11
CA GLN A 62 -8.49 -14.05 7.73
C GLN A 62 -7.32 -14.83 7.08
N PRO A 63 -6.16 -14.20 6.81
CA PRO A 63 -4.92 -14.93 6.62
C PRO A 63 -4.37 -15.35 7.98
N GLU A 64 -4.39 -16.67 8.24
CA GLU A 64 -3.69 -17.31 9.34
C GLU A 64 -2.19 -16.99 9.26
N GLY A 65 -1.69 -16.25 10.25
CA GLY A 65 -0.28 -15.88 10.35
C GLY A 65 0.04 -14.93 11.49
N PHE A 66 -0.82 -14.84 12.51
CA PHE A 66 -0.55 -14.12 13.76
C PHE A 66 -0.50 -15.15 14.89
N LYS A 67 0.72 -15.56 15.27
CA LYS A 67 0.97 -16.18 16.57
C LYS A 67 1.65 -15.14 17.43
N GLU A 68 0.85 -14.39 18.16
CA GLU A 68 1.29 -13.59 19.30
C GLU A 68 1.90 -14.52 20.34
N ALA A 69 3.19 -14.32 20.64
CA ALA A 69 3.82 -14.91 21.78
C ALA A 69 3.54 -14.03 23.01
N ARG A 70 2.65 -14.54 23.87
CA ARG A 70 2.56 -14.33 25.33
C ARG A 70 2.39 -12.89 25.83
N THR A 71 1.13 -12.57 26.11
CA THR A 71 0.70 -11.73 27.23
C THR A 71 1.21 -12.29 28.57
N GLY A 72 1.84 -11.46 29.39
CA GLY A 72 2.14 -11.85 30.77
C GLY A 72 3.05 -10.88 31.51
N ARG A 73 2.52 -9.74 31.94
CA ARG A 73 2.52 -9.33 33.36
C ARG A 73 1.73 -8.02 33.53
N ALA A 74 0.71 -8.14 34.37
CA ALA A 74 -0.07 -7.05 34.90
C ALA A 74 0.85 -6.00 35.55
N TRP A 75 0.66 -4.74 35.20
CA TRP A 75 1.14 -3.62 35.97
C TRP A 75 0.09 -3.37 37.05
N GLU A 76 0.30 -3.93 38.23
CA GLU A 76 -0.47 -3.57 39.43
C GLU A 76 0.16 -2.34 40.08
N GLU A 77 -0.71 -1.38 40.35
CA GLU A 77 -0.50 -0.16 41.12
C GLU A 77 -0.04 -0.48 42.54
N HIS A 78 1.05 0.12 43.02
CA HIS A 78 1.29 0.31 44.46
C HIS A 78 1.75 1.76 44.73
N GLN A 79 0.79 2.60 45.12
CA GLN A 79 1.02 3.74 45.99
C GLN A 79 0.88 3.27 47.45
N ALA A 80 1.83 3.63 48.31
CA ALA A 80 1.57 4.24 49.62
C ALA A 80 2.83 4.28 50.53
N MET A 81 3.18 5.51 50.93
CA MET A 81 3.47 5.97 52.30
C MET A 81 4.45 5.21 53.21
N GLY A 82 5.44 5.93 53.73
CA GLY A 82 6.11 5.59 54.98
C GLY A 82 7.38 6.37 55.25
N SER A 83 7.24 7.48 55.99
CA SER A 83 8.31 8.33 56.50
C SER A 83 9.22 7.63 57.53
N ARG A 84 10.50 8.06 57.61
CA ARG A 84 11.16 8.60 58.82
C ARG A 84 12.66 8.86 58.63
N GLN A 85 13.02 10.13 58.80
CA GLN A 85 14.12 10.69 59.62
C GLN A 85 15.50 9.99 59.61
N SER A 86 16.52 10.75 59.17
CA SER A 86 17.56 11.24 60.08
C SER A 86 18.34 12.40 59.46
N SER A 87 18.38 13.47 60.24
CA SER A 87 19.09 14.74 60.13
C SER A 87 20.61 14.64 60.28
N SER A 88 21.35 15.54 59.61
CA SER A 88 22.31 16.50 60.20
C SER A 88 23.10 17.14 59.04
N SER A 89 22.82 18.41 58.73
CA SER A 89 23.70 19.58 59.05
C SER A 89 24.97 19.60 58.19
N GLU A 90 25.37 20.67 57.52
CA GLU A 90 25.04 22.09 57.64
C GLU A 90 25.58 22.79 56.39
N ASP A 91 24.84 23.81 55.97
CA ASP A 91 25.28 25.10 55.45
C ASP A 91 26.13 25.15 54.17
N SER A 92 25.52 25.53 53.04
CA SER A 92 25.21 26.91 52.60
C SER A 92 26.39 27.44 51.76
N SER A 93 26.24 28.11 50.63
CA SER A 93 25.14 28.98 50.19
C SER A 93 25.38 29.46 48.75
N LEU A 94 24.26 29.58 48.03
CA LEU A 94 23.85 30.71 47.15
C LEU A 94 24.63 30.88 45.82
N GLU A 95 23.95 30.64 44.70
CA GLU A 95 23.24 31.65 43.85
C GLU A 95 24.22 32.31 42.87
N GLU A 96 23.89 32.69 41.64
CA GLU A 96 22.77 32.53 40.72
C GLU A 96 23.34 33.10 39.41
N GLU A 97 22.85 32.60 38.26
CA GLU A 97 22.45 33.38 37.08
C GLU A 97 23.23 34.66 36.66
N LEU A 98 23.41 35.05 35.40
CA LEU A 98 23.05 34.63 34.05
C LEU A 98 23.79 35.66 33.14
N LEU A 99 23.82 35.37 31.83
CA LEU A 99 23.93 36.30 30.70
C LEU A 99 25.29 36.58 30.02
N SER A 100 25.19 36.47 28.69
CA SER A 100 25.74 37.33 27.61
C SER A 100 27.26 37.40 27.43
N ALA A 101 27.82 36.91 26.33
CA ALA A 101 27.80 37.45 24.97
C ALA A 101 28.74 38.66 24.75
N ALA A 102 29.85 38.36 24.06
CA ALA A 102 30.63 39.15 23.11
C ALA A 102 31.09 40.58 23.48
N SER A 103 32.41 40.79 23.51
CA SER A 103 33.15 41.61 22.52
C SER A 103 34.55 42.01 23.02
N ASP A 104 35.55 41.83 22.15
CA ASP A 104 36.70 42.70 21.85
C ASP A 104 37.49 43.47 22.94
N SER A 105 38.78 43.10 23.00
CA SER A 105 39.97 43.97 22.85
C SER A 105 40.69 44.57 24.09
N TYR A 106 42.01 44.30 24.08
CA TYR A 106 43.18 44.94 24.73
C TYR A 106 43.20 45.22 26.25
N HIS A 107 44.06 44.49 26.99
CA HIS A 107 45.33 45.00 27.55
C HIS A 107 46.03 43.94 28.44
N LEU A 108 47.35 43.77 28.22
CA LEU A 108 48.33 43.12 29.10
C LEU A 108 48.50 43.90 30.43
N PRO A 109 48.88 43.24 31.54
CA PRO A 109 50.29 42.95 31.81
C PRO A 109 50.58 41.53 32.39
N GLU A 110 51.78 41.03 32.09
CA GLU A 110 52.44 39.86 32.69
C GLU A 110 52.61 40.04 34.23
N PRO A 111 52.80 38.96 35.01
CA PRO A 111 54.14 38.36 35.13
C PRO A 111 54.18 36.82 35.24
N ASP A 112 55.31 36.31 34.76
CA ASP A 112 56.17 35.27 35.32
C ASP A 112 55.71 33.82 35.42
N ASP A 113 56.43 33.04 34.61
CA ASP A 113 57.08 31.77 34.91
C ASP A 113 56.18 30.55 35.13
N LEU A 114 56.16 29.68 34.11
CA LEU A 114 56.66 28.31 34.25
C LEU A 114 56.93 27.72 32.87
N ASP A 115 58.19 27.34 32.71
CA ASP A 115 58.85 26.82 31.51
C ASP A 115 58.17 25.57 30.91
N ASP A 116 57.87 25.63 29.61
CA ASP A 116 57.87 24.48 28.72
C ASP A 116 58.83 24.80 27.56
N PRO A 117 59.77 23.91 27.18
CA PRO A 117 60.85 24.25 26.27
C PRO A 117 60.36 24.31 24.83
N GLU A 118 60.23 25.51 24.28
CA GLU A 118 60.02 25.73 22.85
C GLU A 118 61.33 25.56 22.08
N LEU A 119 61.31 24.64 21.12
CA LEU A 119 62.41 24.43 20.18
C LEU A 119 62.21 25.22 18.91
N LEU A 120 62.71 26.45 18.93
CA LEU A 120 62.90 27.27 17.74
C LEU A 120 64.27 26.96 17.11
N VAL A 121 64.26 26.66 15.81
CA VAL A 121 65.47 26.49 14.98
C VAL A 121 65.56 27.70 14.05
N ASP A 122 66.52 28.59 14.33
CA ASP A 122 66.97 29.61 13.38
C ASP A 122 68.13 29.05 12.56
N LEU A 123 68.05 29.17 11.23
CA LEU A 123 69.11 28.78 10.30
C LEU A 123 69.80 30.03 9.76
N ASN A 124 71.04 30.28 10.18
CA ASN A 124 72.02 31.02 9.39
C ASN A 124 73.41 30.39 9.52
N THR A 125 74.09 30.34 8.39
CA THR A 125 75.26 29.50 8.09
C THR A 125 76.55 29.94 8.78
N GLY A 126 77.20 29.01 9.50
CA GLY A 126 78.63 29.12 9.83
C GLY A 126 79.16 28.15 10.90
N GLN A 127 79.89 27.12 10.46
CA GLN A 127 80.89 26.34 11.20
C GLN A 127 80.41 25.17 12.10
N GLU A 128 81.08 24.04 11.93
CA GLU A 128 80.68 22.65 12.20
C GLU A 128 80.45 22.26 13.67
N GLU A 129 80.56 23.21 14.62
CA GLU A 129 80.40 22.96 16.06
C GLU A 129 79.02 23.42 16.60
N GLU A 130 78.36 24.42 16.00
CA GLU A 130 77.00 24.86 16.38
C GLU A 130 75.88 23.93 15.86
N GLU A 131 76.19 23.03 14.92
CA GLU A 131 75.21 22.05 14.41
C GLU A 131 74.74 21.05 15.50
N ALA A 132 75.50 20.85 16.58
CA ALA A 132 75.16 19.89 17.62
C ALA A 132 73.95 20.31 18.49
N GLU A 133 73.78 21.61 18.75
CA GLU A 133 72.71 22.11 19.63
C GLU A 133 71.34 22.14 18.91
N ASN A 134 71.33 22.44 17.61
CA ASN A 134 70.10 22.55 16.80
C ASN A 134 69.34 21.23 16.58
N PHE A 135 69.99 20.08 16.73
CA PHE A 135 69.37 18.76 16.58
C PHE A 135 69.14 18.02 17.90
N ALA A 136 69.85 18.41 18.97
CA ALA A 136 69.96 17.63 20.20
C ALA A 136 68.61 17.19 20.81
N PRO A 137 67.59 18.05 20.96
CA PRO A 137 66.36 17.64 21.64
C PRO A 137 65.37 16.88 20.75
N MET A 138 65.34 17.15 19.44
CA MET A 138 64.59 16.30 18.50
C MET A 138 65.21 14.90 18.43
N LEU A 139 66.53 14.82 18.40
CA LEU A 139 67.25 13.55 18.43
C LEU A 139 67.08 12.84 19.77
N ALA A 140 67.09 13.54 20.90
CA ALA A 140 66.81 12.95 22.20
C ALA A 140 65.39 12.37 22.28
N PHE A 141 64.39 13.08 21.74
CA PHE A 141 63.04 12.58 21.60
C PHE A 141 62.99 11.32 20.72
N LEU A 142 63.59 11.36 19.53
CA LEU A 142 63.56 10.22 18.60
C LEU A 142 64.46 9.05 19.02
N ASP A 143 65.44 9.23 19.91
CA ASP A 143 66.33 8.15 20.35
C ASP A 143 65.79 7.35 21.54
N HIS A 144 64.59 7.70 22.04
CA HIS A 144 63.97 6.95 23.12
C HIS A 144 63.74 5.48 22.72
N LYS A 145 64.40 4.57 23.44
CA LYS A 145 64.32 3.13 23.20
C LYS A 145 62.90 2.57 23.35
N GLY A 146 62.42 1.88 22.31
CA GLY A 146 61.11 1.20 22.29
C GLY A 146 59.91 2.12 21.99
N TYR A 147 58.71 1.53 21.96
CA TYR A 147 57.46 2.26 21.70
C TYR A 147 56.93 3.00 22.93
N ALA A 148 56.38 4.20 22.70
CA ALA A 148 55.60 4.97 23.66
C ALA A 148 54.46 5.71 22.92
N ASP A 149 53.36 6.02 23.61
CA ASP A 149 52.14 6.53 22.98
C ASP A 149 52.33 7.83 22.19
N HIS A 150 53.28 8.69 22.61
CA HIS A 150 53.61 9.93 21.91
C HIS A 150 54.25 9.70 20.53
N PHE A 151 54.74 8.50 20.22
CA PHE A 151 55.21 8.13 18.88
C PHE A 151 54.10 7.71 17.92
N ARG A 152 52.85 7.59 18.38
CA ARG A 152 51.71 7.24 17.52
C ARG A 152 51.58 8.19 16.31
N SER A 153 51.73 9.49 16.53
CA SER A 153 51.71 10.53 15.49
C SER A 153 52.86 10.45 14.48
N LEU A 154 53.97 9.76 14.81
CA LEU A 154 55.06 9.51 13.84
C LEU A 154 54.64 8.52 12.75
N TYR A 155 53.76 7.58 13.09
CA TYR A 155 53.45 6.41 12.27
C TYR A 155 52.14 6.52 11.50
N ASP A 156 51.30 7.52 11.84
CA ASP A 156 49.99 7.76 11.24
C ASP A 156 50.06 8.08 9.73
N ALA A 157 49.01 7.81 8.95
CA ALA A 157 49.01 8.14 7.52
C ALA A 157 48.97 9.65 7.24
N SER A 158 48.48 10.45 8.18
CA SER A 158 48.27 11.91 8.07
C SER A 158 49.56 12.73 8.10
N PHE A 159 50.70 12.12 8.48
CA PHE A 159 51.94 12.85 8.75
C PHE A 159 51.76 13.86 9.89
N SER A 160 50.94 13.55 10.90
CA SER A 160 50.55 14.52 11.94
C SER A 160 51.77 15.08 12.66
N PHE A 161 52.74 14.21 13.01
CA PHE A 161 53.99 14.65 13.62
C PHE A 161 54.76 15.66 12.76
N LEU A 162 54.89 15.42 11.45
CA LEU A 162 55.59 16.37 10.58
C LEU A 162 54.83 17.70 10.50
N THR A 163 53.50 17.66 10.46
CA THR A 163 52.70 18.90 10.40
C THR A 163 52.66 19.65 11.72
N SER A 164 52.63 18.97 12.87
CA SER A 164 52.55 19.62 14.18
C SER A 164 53.92 20.09 14.68
N SER A 165 54.98 19.32 14.42
CA SER A 165 56.31 19.56 14.99
C SER A 165 57.22 20.38 14.07
N PHE A 166 56.87 20.53 12.79
CA PHE A 166 57.69 21.26 11.81
C PHE A 166 56.87 22.30 11.02
N TYR A 167 55.87 22.93 11.66
CA TYR A 167 55.04 23.96 11.04
C TYR A 167 55.81 25.21 10.61
N SER A 168 57.01 25.44 11.18
CA SER A 168 57.90 26.57 10.86
C SER A 168 58.57 26.45 9.50
N PHE A 169 58.62 25.26 8.91
CA PHE A 169 59.17 25.05 7.57
C PHE A 169 58.09 25.33 6.52
N SER A 170 58.31 26.37 5.71
CA SER A 170 57.39 26.76 4.63
C SER A 170 57.55 25.87 3.39
N GLU A 171 58.77 25.40 3.12
CA GLU A 171 59.11 24.56 1.96
C GLU A 171 59.48 23.13 2.39
N GLU A 172 58.85 22.12 1.76
CA GLU A 172 59.14 20.70 2.07
C GLU A 172 60.60 20.31 1.79
N ASP A 173 61.31 21.01 0.89
CA ASP A 173 62.72 20.73 0.57
C ASP A 173 63.66 21.10 1.73
N GLU A 174 63.35 22.17 2.46
CA GLU A 174 64.10 22.59 3.65
C GLU A 174 63.93 21.57 4.79
N LEU A 175 62.70 21.08 4.98
CA LEU A 175 62.42 20.02 5.95
C LEU A 175 63.19 18.72 5.62
N VAL A 176 63.25 18.33 4.34
CA VAL A 176 64.02 17.15 3.92
C VAL A 176 65.51 17.34 4.19
N ALA A 177 66.07 18.51 3.89
CA ALA A 177 67.47 18.82 4.14
C ALA A 177 67.79 18.78 5.65
N TYR A 178 66.91 19.35 6.49
CA TYR A 178 67.04 19.30 7.95
C TYR A 178 67.06 17.85 8.45
N LEU A 179 66.09 17.03 8.05
CA LEU A 179 66.01 15.62 8.46
C LEU A 179 67.20 14.78 7.96
N GLU A 180 67.74 15.08 6.76
CA GLU A 180 68.95 14.43 6.24
C GLU A 180 70.20 14.80 7.05
N ALA A 181 70.32 16.06 7.49
CA ALA A 181 71.38 16.51 8.38
C ALA A 181 71.27 15.83 9.76
N SER A 182 70.07 15.82 10.37
CA SER A 182 69.82 15.13 11.64
C SER A 182 70.14 13.64 11.56
N ARG A 183 69.81 12.98 10.43
CA ARG A 183 70.13 11.56 10.21
C ARG A 183 71.64 11.31 10.21
N LYS A 184 72.42 12.16 9.55
CA LYS A 184 73.89 12.04 9.53
C LYS A 184 74.48 12.21 10.93
N TRP A 185 73.93 13.13 11.71
CA TRP A 185 74.36 13.38 13.08
C TRP A 185 74.04 12.20 14.00
N ALA A 186 72.80 11.69 13.97
CA ALA A 186 72.40 10.50 14.71
C ALA A 186 73.30 9.28 14.40
N LYS A 187 73.66 9.10 13.13
CA LYS A 187 74.57 8.04 12.68
C LYS A 187 75.99 8.21 13.23
N ARG A 188 76.52 9.44 13.28
CA ARG A 188 77.86 9.73 13.83
C ARG A 188 77.93 9.49 15.33
N ASN A 189 76.85 9.80 16.05
CA ASN A 189 76.77 9.68 17.51
C ASN A 189 76.17 8.36 18.00
N HIS A 190 76.04 7.35 17.12
CA HIS A 190 75.54 6.02 17.45
C HIS A 190 74.13 6.00 18.10
N MET A 191 73.29 7.01 17.81
CA MET A 191 71.90 7.10 18.24
C MET A 191 71.01 6.21 17.34
N THR A 192 70.94 4.92 17.69
CA THR A 192 70.33 3.89 16.84
C THR A 192 68.83 4.10 16.59
N TRP A 193 68.06 4.52 17.59
CA TRP A 193 66.61 4.69 17.47
C TRP A 193 66.26 5.96 16.71
N ALA A 194 66.96 7.06 16.99
CA ALA A 194 66.79 8.29 16.24
C ALA A 194 67.18 8.10 14.76
N HIS A 195 68.28 7.40 14.49
CA HIS A 195 68.70 7.10 13.12
C HIS A 195 67.64 6.28 12.37
N ALA A 196 67.08 5.24 12.98
CA ALA A 196 66.03 4.43 12.37
C ALA A 196 64.73 5.22 12.12
N ARG A 197 64.26 6.00 13.10
CA ARG A 197 63.03 6.82 12.98
C ARG A 197 63.18 7.96 11.96
N LEU A 198 64.35 8.60 11.89
CA LEU A 198 64.64 9.60 10.85
C LEU A 198 64.68 8.99 9.45
N CYS A 199 65.29 7.81 9.29
CA CYS A 199 65.24 7.09 8.02
C CYS A 199 63.79 6.74 7.63
N PHE A 200 62.95 6.35 8.59
CA PHE A 200 61.52 6.11 8.34
C PHE A 200 60.80 7.39 7.86
N LEU A 201 60.98 8.53 8.52
CA LEU A 201 60.38 9.81 8.12
C LEU A 201 60.83 10.27 6.73
N LEU A 202 62.14 10.22 6.45
CA LEU A 202 62.71 10.53 5.14
C LEU A 202 62.20 9.58 4.05
N GLY A 203 62.07 8.30 4.38
CA GLY A 203 61.47 7.29 3.50
C GLY A 203 60.02 7.64 3.16
N ARG A 204 59.20 8.03 4.15
CA ARG A 204 57.81 8.45 3.93
C ARG A 204 57.68 9.71 3.08
N LEU A 205 58.49 10.74 3.33
CA LEU A 205 58.53 11.96 2.50
C LEU A 205 58.94 11.63 1.05
N SER A 206 59.90 10.71 0.89
CA SER A 206 60.31 10.22 -0.42
C SER A 206 59.16 9.49 -1.15
N VAL A 207 58.35 8.70 -0.43
CA VAL A 207 57.14 8.07 -0.98
C VAL A 207 56.09 9.12 -1.39
N ARG A 208 55.86 10.15 -0.56
CA ARG A 208 54.95 11.28 -0.87
C ARG A 208 55.37 12.00 -2.15
N ARG A 209 56.68 12.14 -2.39
CA ARG A 209 57.29 12.71 -3.60
C ARG A 209 57.44 11.72 -4.76
N VAL A 210 56.89 10.50 -4.66
CA VAL A 210 56.96 9.43 -5.68
C VAL A 210 58.41 8.96 -5.99
N LYS A 211 59.40 9.33 -5.15
CA LYS A 211 60.81 8.90 -5.25
C LYS A 211 61.01 7.50 -4.64
N LEU A 212 60.38 6.48 -5.22
CA LEU A 212 60.29 5.13 -4.64
C LEU A 212 61.65 4.44 -4.43
N SER A 213 62.62 4.65 -5.33
CA SER A 213 63.96 4.06 -5.18
C SER A 213 64.72 4.66 -3.99
N GLN A 214 64.58 5.97 -3.77
CA GLN A 214 65.18 6.67 -2.64
C GLN A 214 64.52 6.24 -1.32
N ALA A 215 63.19 6.17 -1.31
CA ALA A 215 62.42 5.67 -0.17
C ALA A 215 62.85 4.25 0.23
N ARG A 216 63.05 3.37 -0.75
CA ARG A 216 63.50 1.99 -0.52
C ARG A 216 64.82 1.95 0.25
N VAL A 217 65.80 2.75 -0.17
CA VAL A 217 67.12 2.81 0.47
C VAL A 217 66.98 3.26 1.93
N TYR A 218 66.19 4.31 2.19
CA TYR A 218 65.93 4.79 3.54
C TYR A 218 65.29 3.72 4.44
N PHE A 219 64.28 3.01 3.95
CA PHE A 219 63.62 1.95 4.72
C PHE A 219 64.52 0.72 4.93
N GLU A 220 65.31 0.31 3.94
CA GLU A 220 66.28 -0.79 4.08
C GLU A 220 67.36 -0.46 5.11
N GLU A 221 67.82 0.79 5.13
CA GLU A 221 68.77 1.27 6.13
C GLU A 221 68.17 1.27 7.53
N ALA A 222 66.95 1.78 7.71
CA ALA A 222 66.25 1.74 8.99
C ALA A 222 66.11 0.29 9.51
N MET A 223 65.75 -0.64 8.63
CA MET A 223 65.63 -2.05 8.98
C MET A 223 66.96 -2.70 9.35
N TYR A 224 68.05 -2.33 8.66
CA TYR A 224 69.39 -2.83 8.96
C TYR A 224 69.88 -2.36 10.33
N ILE A 225 69.61 -1.09 10.69
CA ILE A 225 69.99 -0.52 11.98
C ILE A 225 69.27 -1.21 13.15
N LEU A 226 67.98 -1.50 12.97
CA LEU A 226 67.18 -2.13 14.00
C LEU A 226 67.56 -3.61 14.23
N ASP A 227 68.22 -4.28 13.27
CA ASP A 227 68.70 -5.67 13.35
C ASP A 227 67.72 -6.66 14.02
N GLY A 228 66.42 -6.53 13.73
CA GLY A 228 65.38 -7.39 14.30
C GLY A 228 64.92 -7.03 15.73
N ALA A 229 65.22 -5.83 16.22
CA ALA A 229 64.64 -5.29 17.45
C ALA A 229 63.12 -5.08 17.31
N PHE A 230 62.33 -5.73 18.17
CA PHE A 230 60.86 -5.65 18.20
C PHE A 230 60.33 -4.74 19.33
N GLU A 231 61.18 -3.95 19.96
CA GLU A 231 60.82 -3.06 21.07
C GLU A 231 59.90 -1.89 20.63
N ASP A 232 59.90 -1.55 19.34
CA ASP A 232 58.95 -0.63 18.70
C ASP A 232 58.22 -1.32 17.55
N LEU A 233 57.26 -2.17 17.91
CA LEU A 233 56.51 -2.99 16.97
C LEU A 233 55.73 -2.18 15.91
N PRO A 234 55.10 -1.02 16.23
CA PRO A 234 54.47 -0.16 15.24
C PRO A 234 55.45 0.36 14.18
N LEU A 235 56.65 0.81 14.57
CA LEU A 235 57.68 1.24 13.63
C LEU A 235 58.13 0.09 12.72
N VAL A 236 58.40 -1.08 13.29
CA VAL A 236 58.82 -2.27 12.53
C VAL A 236 57.75 -2.68 11.54
N ALA A 237 56.48 -2.75 11.96
CA ALA A 237 55.36 -3.06 11.08
C ALA A 237 55.24 -2.01 9.95
N ALA A 238 55.33 -0.72 10.28
CA ALA A 238 55.28 0.34 9.29
C ALA A 238 56.43 0.23 8.27
N LEU A 239 57.66 -0.08 8.70
CA LEU A 239 58.81 -0.29 7.82
C LEU A 239 58.61 -1.46 6.86
N TYR A 240 58.25 -2.64 7.37
CA TYR A 240 58.01 -3.83 6.54
C TYR A 240 56.89 -3.60 5.51
N ILE A 241 55.78 -2.97 5.93
CA ILE A 241 54.63 -2.71 5.05
C ILE A 241 54.96 -1.66 3.98
N ASN A 242 55.65 -0.58 4.35
CA ASN A 242 56.10 0.45 3.40
C ASN A 242 57.06 -0.13 2.35
N LEU A 243 58.04 -0.90 2.81
CA LEU A 243 59.02 -1.53 1.95
C LEU A 243 58.34 -2.56 1.03
N ALA A 244 57.47 -3.42 1.56
CA ALA A 244 56.66 -4.36 0.79
C ALA A 244 55.83 -3.68 -0.31
N ALA A 245 55.17 -2.56 0.01
CA ALA A 245 54.39 -1.79 -0.95
C ALA A 245 55.27 -1.25 -2.09
N ILE A 246 56.47 -0.74 -1.79
CA ILE A 246 57.42 -0.29 -2.82
C ILE A 246 57.86 -1.45 -3.72
N TYR A 247 58.20 -2.60 -3.14
CA TYR A 247 58.61 -3.78 -3.90
C TYR A 247 57.50 -4.28 -4.84
N LEU A 248 56.24 -4.25 -4.39
CA LEU A 248 55.08 -4.59 -5.22
C LEU A 248 54.90 -3.61 -6.38
N ARG A 249 55.01 -2.30 -6.12
CA ARG A 249 54.89 -1.26 -7.16
C ARG A 249 56.01 -1.28 -8.20
N GLN A 250 57.24 -1.54 -7.76
CA GLN A 250 58.40 -1.68 -8.65
C GLN A 250 58.47 -3.05 -9.37
N ARG A 251 57.50 -3.95 -9.13
CA ARG A 251 57.44 -5.32 -9.68
C ARG A 251 58.66 -6.19 -9.33
N LEU A 252 59.32 -5.95 -8.20
CA LEU A 252 60.54 -6.65 -7.75
C LEU A 252 60.24 -7.93 -6.93
N ARG A 253 59.25 -8.73 -7.35
CA ARG A 253 58.69 -9.83 -6.53
C ARG A 253 59.70 -10.91 -6.14
N HIS A 254 60.63 -11.26 -7.03
CA HIS A 254 61.59 -12.35 -6.81
C HIS A 254 62.66 -12.05 -5.74
N LYS A 255 62.94 -10.76 -5.47
CA LYS A 255 63.95 -10.35 -4.48
C LYS A 255 63.37 -10.13 -3.08
N GLY A 256 62.05 -10.02 -2.96
CA GLY A 256 61.37 -9.62 -1.73
C GLY A 256 60.34 -10.61 -1.19
N SER A 257 60.36 -11.90 -1.59
CA SER A 257 59.34 -12.88 -1.16
C SER A 257 59.25 -13.03 0.36
N ALA A 258 60.39 -13.24 1.04
CA ALA A 258 60.45 -13.34 2.49
C ALA A 258 60.01 -12.06 3.21
N LEU A 259 60.27 -10.90 2.59
CA LEU A 259 59.85 -9.59 3.10
C LEU A 259 58.34 -9.41 2.97
N LEU A 260 57.75 -9.82 1.84
CA LEU A 260 56.32 -9.80 1.61
C LEU A 260 55.56 -10.72 2.58
N GLU A 261 56.13 -11.89 2.90
CA GLU A 261 55.57 -12.80 3.91
C GLU A 261 55.60 -12.18 5.31
N LYS A 262 56.74 -11.61 5.73
CA LYS A 262 56.86 -10.91 7.02
C LYS A 262 55.92 -9.72 7.12
N ALA A 263 55.86 -8.88 6.09
CA ALA A 263 54.97 -7.73 6.03
C ALA A 263 53.49 -8.16 6.05
N GLY A 264 53.14 -9.22 5.31
CA GLY A 264 51.80 -9.79 5.31
C GLY A 264 51.39 -10.35 6.67
N ALA A 265 52.30 -11.04 7.37
CA ALA A 265 52.06 -11.55 8.73
C ALA A 265 51.86 -10.42 9.75
N LEU A 266 52.73 -9.40 9.74
CA LEU A 266 52.59 -8.23 10.62
C LEU A 266 51.28 -7.48 10.36
N LEU A 267 50.92 -7.30 9.08
CA LEU A 267 49.68 -6.65 8.68
C LEU A 267 48.43 -7.47 9.09
N ALA A 268 48.47 -8.80 8.97
CA ALA A 268 47.34 -9.65 9.28
C ALA A 268 47.15 -9.89 10.79
N CYS A 269 48.23 -9.93 11.57
CA CYS A 269 48.20 -10.38 12.96
C CYS A 269 48.22 -9.27 14.01
N LEU A 270 48.56 -8.02 13.65
CA LEU A 270 48.55 -6.90 14.60
C LEU A 270 47.16 -6.24 14.65
N PRO A 271 46.47 -6.26 15.81
CA PRO A 271 45.23 -5.52 16.00
C PRO A 271 45.48 -4.01 16.13
N ASP A 272 44.49 -3.21 15.74
CA ASP A 272 44.42 -1.75 16.01
C ASP A 272 45.58 -0.89 15.50
N ARG A 273 46.32 -1.38 14.51
CA ARG A 273 47.37 -0.63 13.83
C ARG A 273 46.79 0.52 13.01
N GLU A 274 47.35 1.72 13.18
CA GLU A 274 47.08 2.83 12.27
C GLU A 274 47.75 2.58 10.91
N SER A 275 47.01 2.88 9.84
CA SER A 275 47.58 2.80 8.50
C SER A 275 48.71 3.84 8.40
N SER A 276 49.88 3.41 7.92
CA SER A 276 51.04 4.29 7.81
C SER A 276 51.20 4.87 6.41
N THR A 277 50.56 4.24 5.41
CA THR A 277 50.54 4.73 4.02
C THR A 277 49.31 4.35 3.24
N LYS A 278 48.97 5.19 2.26
CA LYS A 278 47.95 4.91 1.24
C LYS A 278 48.28 3.70 0.34
N ASN A 279 49.56 3.31 0.28
CA ASN A 279 50.05 2.22 -0.59
C ASN A 279 49.90 0.84 0.06
N GLU A 280 49.48 0.80 1.32
CA GLU A 280 49.25 -0.44 2.06
C GLU A 280 48.23 -1.38 1.40
N LEU A 281 47.29 -0.84 0.62
CA LEU A 281 46.31 -1.62 -0.14
C LEU A 281 46.96 -2.65 -1.06
N ASP A 282 48.15 -2.35 -1.62
CA ASP A 282 48.90 -3.29 -2.47
C ASP A 282 49.34 -4.53 -1.66
N VAL A 283 49.73 -4.33 -0.39
CA VAL A 283 50.12 -5.40 0.54
C VAL A 283 48.90 -6.18 1.01
N VAL A 284 47.78 -5.50 1.31
CA VAL A 284 46.50 -6.17 1.63
C VAL A 284 46.04 -7.06 0.48
N ALA A 285 46.14 -6.59 -0.77
CA ALA A 285 45.81 -7.37 -1.95
C ALA A 285 46.72 -8.60 -2.13
N TYR A 286 48.00 -8.49 -1.73
CA TYR A 286 48.90 -9.64 -1.68
C TYR A 286 48.45 -10.67 -0.63
N VAL A 287 48.12 -10.24 0.60
CA VAL A 287 47.61 -11.12 1.66
C VAL A 287 46.30 -11.80 1.23
N LEU A 288 45.38 -11.06 0.61
CA LEU A 288 44.12 -11.62 0.10
C LEU A 288 44.38 -12.73 -0.94
N ARG A 289 45.30 -12.50 -1.89
CA ARG A 289 45.67 -13.51 -2.89
C ARG A 289 46.27 -14.75 -2.24
N GLN A 290 47.13 -14.58 -1.24
CA GLN A 290 47.70 -15.70 -0.50
C GLN A 290 46.63 -16.49 0.26
N GLY A 291 45.66 -15.80 0.87
CA GLY A 291 44.51 -16.42 1.51
C GLY A 291 43.70 -17.30 0.56
N ILE A 292 43.40 -16.77 -0.64
CA ILE A 292 42.67 -17.49 -1.69
C ILE A 292 43.45 -18.70 -2.18
N VAL A 293 44.74 -18.56 -2.46
CA VAL A 293 45.60 -19.66 -2.91
C VAL A 293 45.74 -20.74 -1.85
N ALA A 294 45.81 -20.36 -0.57
CA ALA A 294 45.88 -21.28 0.57
C ALA A 294 44.52 -21.89 0.96
N GLY A 295 43.40 -21.39 0.41
CA GLY A 295 42.05 -21.79 0.81
C GLY A 295 41.68 -21.41 2.24
N SER A 296 42.29 -20.35 2.80
CA SER A 296 42.07 -19.92 4.18
C SER A 296 41.00 -18.82 4.26
N CYS A 297 39.77 -19.21 4.58
CA CYS A 297 38.65 -18.26 4.76
C CYS A 297 38.94 -17.20 5.83
N VAL A 298 39.70 -17.55 6.87
CA VAL A 298 40.05 -16.64 7.98
C VAL A 298 41.00 -15.54 7.50
N LEU A 299 42.01 -15.90 6.70
CA LEU A 299 42.96 -14.93 6.16
C LEU A 299 42.33 -14.06 5.08
N GLU A 300 41.44 -14.63 4.26
CA GLU A 300 40.61 -13.87 3.33
C GLU A 300 39.74 -12.84 4.05
N ALA A 301 39.08 -13.24 5.16
CA ALA A 301 38.27 -12.33 5.96
C ALA A 301 39.09 -11.17 6.55
N ARG A 302 40.34 -11.38 7.03
CA ARG A 302 41.24 -10.26 7.43
C ARG A 302 41.48 -9.30 6.31
N ALA A 303 41.87 -9.84 5.17
CA ALA A 303 42.32 -9.00 4.09
C ALA A 303 41.15 -8.16 3.58
N CYS A 304 39.94 -8.73 3.54
CA CYS A 304 38.72 -7.98 3.26
C CYS A 304 38.44 -6.90 4.32
N PHE A 305 38.52 -7.22 5.62
CA PHE A 305 38.32 -6.22 6.68
C PHE A 305 39.33 -5.06 6.62
N LEU A 306 40.62 -5.37 6.48
CA LEU A 306 41.67 -4.35 6.38
C LEU A 306 41.51 -3.50 5.11
N ALA A 307 41.11 -4.10 3.99
CA ALA A 307 40.79 -3.35 2.77
C ALA A 307 39.62 -2.38 3.00
N ILE A 308 38.56 -2.82 3.69
CA ILE A 308 37.40 -1.98 4.02
C ILE A 308 37.83 -0.78 4.88
N ARG A 309 38.55 -1.02 5.98
CA ARG A 309 39.03 0.04 6.88
C ARG A 309 39.88 1.06 6.14
N LEU A 310 40.90 0.61 5.41
CA LEU A 310 41.77 1.49 4.62
C LEU A 310 41.01 2.31 3.58
N LEU A 311 40.10 1.69 2.82
CA LEU A 311 39.36 2.39 1.78
C LEU A 311 38.36 3.40 2.35
N LEU A 312 37.77 3.13 3.52
CA LEU A 312 36.90 4.07 4.24
C LEU A 312 37.71 5.26 4.77
N ASP A 313 38.87 5.02 5.38
CA ASP A 313 39.79 6.08 5.85
C ASP A 313 40.27 6.98 4.71
N LEU A 314 40.41 6.42 3.50
CA LEU A 314 40.78 7.18 2.29
C LEU A 314 39.60 7.87 1.60
N GLY A 315 38.37 7.72 2.09
CA GLY A 315 37.15 8.26 1.46
C GLY A 315 36.76 7.59 0.14
N ARG A 316 37.38 6.45 -0.22
CA ARG A 316 37.16 5.73 -1.49
C ARG A 316 36.01 4.74 -1.39
N HIS A 317 34.81 5.23 -1.08
CA HIS A 317 33.63 4.39 -0.82
C HIS A 317 33.24 3.46 -1.98
N GLU A 318 33.51 3.84 -3.23
CA GLU A 318 33.12 3.04 -4.40
C GLU A 318 33.83 1.69 -4.50
N GLU A 319 35.05 1.59 -3.97
CA GLU A 319 35.91 0.41 -4.06
C GLU A 319 35.72 -0.56 -2.88
N VAL A 320 35.01 -0.14 -1.83
CA VAL A 320 34.80 -0.94 -0.61
C VAL A 320 33.87 -2.13 -0.86
N LEU A 321 32.86 -1.95 -1.72
CA LEU A 321 31.75 -2.88 -1.90
C LEU A 321 32.16 -4.36 -2.11
N PRO A 322 33.04 -4.73 -3.05
CA PRO A 322 33.40 -6.12 -3.28
C PRO A 322 34.07 -6.78 -2.07
N PHE A 323 34.82 -6.01 -1.27
CA PHE A 323 35.44 -6.52 -0.04
C PHE A 323 34.40 -6.73 1.05
N ALA A 324 33.42 -5.83 1.17
CA ALA A 324 32.32 -5.96 2.13
C ALA A 324 31.39 -7.15 1.81
N GLU A 325 31.02 -7.33 0.54
CA GLU A 325 30.21 -8.48 0.10
C GLU A 325 30.96 -9.81 0.32
N ARG A 326 32.26 -9.85 0.00
CA ARG A 326 33.09 -11.04 0.26
C ARG A 326 33.23 -11.31 1.76
N LEU A 327 33.40 -10.27 2.58
CA LEU A 327 33.47 -10.42 4.03
C LEU A 327 32.15 -10.99 4.60
N GLN A 328 31.00 -10.55 4.09
CA GLN A 328 29.69 -11.08 4.49
C GLN A 328 29.53 -12.58 4.19
N LEU A 329 30.07 -13.05 3.06
CA LEU A 329 30.04 -14.47 2.70
C LEU A 329 30.98 -15.33 3.57
N LEU A 330 32.08 -14.73 4.05
CA LEU A 330 33.09 -15.41 4.85
C LEU A 330 32.77 -15.37 6.35
N SER A 331 31.97 -14.41 6.82
CA SER A 331 31.56 -14.29 8.22
C SER A 331 30.44 -15.27 8.56
N GLY A 332 30.72 -16.22 9.46
CA GLY A 332 29.75 -17.19 9.98
C GLY A 332 29.11 -16.79 11.31
N HIS A 333 29.59 -15.72 11.96
CA HIS A 333 29.14 -15.30 13.29
C HIS A 333 28.12 -14.16 13.23
N PRO A 334 27.01 -14.24 14.00
CA PRO A 334 25.95 -13.23 13.99
C PRO A 334 26.41 -11.79 14.29
N PRO A 335 27.29 -11.49 15.27
CA PRO A 335 27.73 -10.11 15.51
C PRO A 335 28.59 -9.54 14.38
N ASP A 336 29.39 -10.39 13.71
CA ASP A 336 30.25 -9.98 12.60
C ASP A 336 29.44 -9.76 11.32
N LEU A 337 28.37 -10.56 11.11
CA LEU A 337 27.38 -10.37 10.06
C LEU A 337 26.64 -9.03 10.21
N ASP A 338 26.32 -8.64 11.44
CA ASP A 338 25.61 -7.38 11.75
C ASP A 338 26.44 -6.13 11.42
N ALA A 339 27.73 -6.12 11.79
CA ALA A 339 28.64 -5.02 11.49
C ALA A 339 28.96 -4.91 9.98
N VAL A 340 28.96 -6.03 9.25
CA VAL A 340 29.13 -6.00 7.79
C VAL A 340 27.84 -5.54 7.11
N ALA A 341 26.67 -5.95 7.60
CA ALA A 341 25.39 -5.51 7.09
C ALA A 341 25.18 -3.99 7.26
N THR A 342 25.65 -3.40 8.35
CA THR A 342 25.58 -1.94 8.55
C THR A 342 26.42 -1.20 7.52
N ILE A 343 27.65 -1.64 7.26
CA ILE A 343 28.53 -1.08 6.22
C ILE A 343 27.89 -1.23 4.84
N LEU A 344 27.37 -2.43 4.51
CA LEU A 344 26.73 -2.68 3.22
C LEU A 344 25.51 -1.77 2.98
N SER A 345 24.68 -1.54 4.01
CA SER A 345 23.53 -0.64 3.90
C SER A 345 23.94 0.78 3.51
N PHE A 346 25.04 1.28 4.08
CA PHE A 346 25.61 2.59 3.77
C PHE A 346 26.21 2.63 2.36
N LEU A 347 26.96 1.59 1.97
CA LEU A 347 27.60 1.52 0.65
C LEU A 347 26.57 1.41 -0.48
N TYR A 348 25.50 0.63 -0.29
CA TYR A 348 24.41 0.53 -1.27
C TYR A 348 23.66 1.86 -1.44
N ASP A 349 23.44 2.62 -0.36
CA ASP A 349 22.86 3.96 -0.45
C ASP A 349 23.77 4.92 -1.25
N LYS A 350 25.08 4.90 -0.99
CA LYS A 350 26.07 5.71 -1.73
C LYS A 350 26.16 5.37 -3.21
N LYS A 351 25.97 4.09 -3.59
CA LYS A 351 25.91 3.65 -4.99
C LYS A 351 24.54 3.81 -5.64
N TYR A 352 23.57 4.44 -4.97
CA TYR A 352 22.19 4.59 -5.46
C TYR A 352 21.51 3.25 -5.80
N LEU A 353 21.73 2.23 -4.96
CA LEU A 353 21.11 0.90 -5.06
C LEU A 353 20.06 0.70 -3.95
N PRO A 354 18.89 1.37 -4.02
CA PRO A 354 17.93 1.47 -2.92
C PRO A 354 17.30 0.13 -2.52
N HIS A 355 17.11 -0.80 -3.47
CA HIS A 355 16.58 -2.14 -3.17
C HIS A 355 17.52 -2.94 -2.27
N LEU A 356 18.83 -2.92 -2.57
CA LEU A 356 19.84 -3.64 -1.79
C LEU A 356 20.08 -2.97 -0.43
N ALA A 357 20.05 -1.64 -0.40
CA ALA A 357 20.12 -0.86 0.83
C ALA A 357 19.01 -1.26 1.82
N VAL A 358 17.75 -1.29 1.38
CA VAL A 358 16.61 -1.69 2.23
C VAL A 358 16.68 -3.17 2.63
N ALA A 359 17.03 -4.06 1.69
CA ALA A 359 17.13 -5.49 1.94
C ALA A 359 18.20 -5.84 2.98
N SER A 360 19.36 -5.15 2.95
CA SER A 360 20.45 -5.37 3.90
C SER A 360 20.04 -5.06 5.35
N VAL A 361 19.22 -4.03 5.56
CA VAL A 361 18.67 -3.68 6.88
C VAL A 361 17.60 -4.68 7.32
N GLN A 362 16.76 -5.16 6.39
CA GLN A 362 15.70 -6.11 6.71
C GLN A 362 16.21 -7.53 7.04
N GLN A 363 17.28 -8.00 6.41
CA GLN A 363 17.88 -9.30 6.70
C GLN A 363 18.31 -9.44 8.18
N ARG A 364 18.83 -8.36 8.77
CA ARG A 364 19.22 -8.28 10.18
C ARG A 364 18.09 -8.72 11.12
N GLY A 365 16.86 -8.29 10.81
CA GLY A 365 15.67 -8.58 11.60
C GLY A 365 15.29 -10.04 11.77
N THR A 366 15.78 -10.92 10.89
CA THR A 366 15.51 -12.36 10.96
C THR A 366 16.59 -13.13 11.73
N GLN A 367 17.77 -12.52 11.91
CA GLN A 367 18.96 -13.18 12.46
C GLN A 367 19.34 -12.69 13.87
N SER A 368 18.90 -11.49 14.28
CA SER A 368 19.17 -10.94 15.61
C SER A 368 18.21 -11.50 16.68
N ALA A 369 18.42 -12.75 17.09
CA ALA A 369 17.81 -13.31 18.31
C ALA A 369 18.50 -12.80 19.61
N GLN A 370 19.57 -12.00 19.49
CA GLN A 370 20.33 -11.43 20.61
C GLN A 370 20.40 -9.89 20.49
N GLY A 371 19.41 -9.21 21.08
CA GLY A 371 19.49 -7.90 21.75
C GLY A 371 20.48 -6.83 21.26
N MET A 372 20.70 -6.66 19.95
CA MET A 372 21.54 -5.59 19.40
C MET A 372 20.66 -4.57 18.68
N SER A 373 20.56 -3.39 19.28
CA SER A 373 19.75 -2.26 18.82
C SER A 373 20.02 -1.84 17.37
N LEU A 374 18.96 -1.58 16.58
CA LEU A 374 19.08 -0.93 15.27
C LEU A 374 19.37 0.57 15.47
N PRO A 375 20.52 1.10 15.02
CA PRO A 375 20.82 2.52 15.17
C PRO A 375 19.87 3.39 14.32
N ILE A 376 19.43 4.51 14.89
CA ILE A 376 18.42 5.42 14.32
C ILE A 376 18.76 5.89 12.89
N TRP A 377 20.05 6.02 12.55
CA TRP A 377 20.47 6.43 11.21
C TRP A 377 20.14 5.40 10.11
N GLN A 378 20.02 4.11 10.44
CA GLN A 378 19.60 3.10 9.48
C GLN A 378 18.11 3.20 9.15
N VAL A 379 17.29 3.59 10.13
CA VAL A 379 15.87 3.90 9.89
C VAL A 379 15.75 5.06 8.90
N TYR A 380 16.54 6.12 9.11
CA TYR A 380 16.63 7.24 8.18
C TYR A 380 17.01 6.76 6.77
N LEU A 381 18.01 5.90 6.65
CA LEU A 381 18.45 5.34 5.36
C LEU A 381 17.34 4.50 4.69
N VAL A 382 16.61 3.69 5.44
CA VAL A 382 15.46 2.93 4.91
C VAL A 382 14.35 3.88 4.46
N LEU A 383 14.01 4.90 5.24
CA LEU A 383 12.97 5.87 4.87
C LEU A 383 13.33 6.64 3.60
N GLN A 384 14.60 7.05 3.44
CA GLN A 384 15.06 7.70 2.21
C GLN A 384 15.05 6.78 1.00
N ASN A 385 15.56 5.56 1.14
CA ASN A 385 15.65 4.64 0.01
C ASN A 385 14.29 4.10 -0.40
N THR A 386 13.37 3.88 0.55
CA THR A 386 11.98 3.51 0.22
C THR A 386 11.24 4.63 -0.51
N ALA A 387 11.50 5.90 -0.20
CA ALA A 387 10.97 7.03 -0.98
C ALA A 387 11.52 7.05 -2.42
N LYS A 388 12.83 6.79 -2.61
CA LYS A 388 13.46 6.67 -3.94
C LYS A 388 12.83 5.53 -4.77
N LEU A 389 12.50 4.39 -4.16
CA LEU A 389 11.88 3.25 -4.84
C LEU A 389 10.49 3.53 -5.40
N LEU A 390 9.71 4.35 -4.72
CA LEU A 390 8.34 4.66 -5.11
C LEU A 390 8.25 5.77 -6.16
N GLY A 391 9.38 6.38 -6.54
CA GLY A 391 9.43 7.50 -7.49
C GLY A 391 8.66 8.73 -7.00
N VAL A 392 8.40 8.82 -5.69
CA VAL A 392 7.70 9.94 -5.08
C VAL A 392 8.70 11.10 -5.00
N PRO A 393 8.43 12.26 -5.60
CA PRO A 393 9.30 13.41 -5.47
C PRO A 393 9.42 13.74 -3.97
N SER A 394 10.65 14.06 -3.55
CA SER A 394 11.06 14.41 -2.19
C SER A 394 10.39 15.67 -1.61
N LEU A 395 9.18 16.02 -2.06
CA LEU A 395 8.39 17.14 -1.58
C LEU A 395 7.06 16.71 -0.94
N SER A 396 6.56 15.48 -1.16
CA SER A 396 5.38 14.98 -0.43
C SER A 396 5.79 14.11 0.75
N TRP A 397 6.43 14.71 1.76
CA TRP A 397 6.87 14.06 3.02
C TRP A 397 5.71 13.57 3.92
N GLY A 398 4.52 13.39 3.35
CA GLY A 398 3.31 12.91 4.03
C GLY A 398 3.17 11.38 4.00
N GLU A 399 3.57 10.70 2.93
CA GLU A 399 3.36 9.24 2.75
C GLU A 399 4.62 8.45 3.09
N VAL A 400 4.52 7.55 4.08
CA VAL A 400 5.64 6.71 4.54
C VAL A 400 5.39 5.28 4.06
N SER A 401 6.37 4.70 3.37
CA SER A 401 6.23 3.35 2.79
C SER A 401 6.04 2.27 3.87
N ALA A 402 5.10 1.36 3.67
CA ALA A 402 4.96 0.14 4.48
C ALA A 402 6.26 -0.69 4.56
N LEU A 403 7.15 -0.58 3.57
CA LEU A 403 8.45 -1.27 3.59
C LEU A 403 9.36 -0.83 4.74
N ALA A 404 9.12 0.37 5.31
CA ALA A 404 9.87 0.89 6.45
C ALA A 404 9.35 0.38 7.80
N CYS A 405 8.15 -0.20 7.87
CA CYS A 405 7.54 -0.67 9.14
C CYS A 405 8.42 -1.62 9.95
N PRO A 406 9.07 -2.65 9.37
CA PRO A 406 9.91 -3.56 10.15
C PRO A 406 11.10 -2.84 10.81
N ALA A 407 11.75 -1.95 10.07
CA ALA A 407 12.88 -1.17 10.58
C ALA A 407 12.45 -0.19 11.68
N LEU A 408 11.30 0.48 11.50
CA LEU A 408 10.72 1.38 12.51
C LEU A 408 10.38 0.64 13.82
N ARG A 409 9.82 -0.57 13.74
CA ARG A 409 9.51 -1.41 14.91
C ARG A 409 10.77 -1.85 15.65
N GLN A 410 11.82 -2.24 14.94
CA GLN A 410 13.09 -2.63 15.55
C GLN A 410 13.77 -1.46 16.25
N ALA A 411 13.72 -0.26 15.63
CA ALA A 411 14.25 0.94 16.24
C ALA A 411 13.46 1.36 17.49
N LEU A 412 12.15 1.11 17.53
CA LEU A 412 11.34 1.38 18.73
C LEU A 412 11.81 0.51 19.92
N VAL A 413 11.99 -0.79 19.70
CA VAL A 413 12.50 -1.73 20.73
C VAL A 413 13.91 -1.33 21.19
N ALA A 414 14.78 -0.97 20.25
CA ALA A 414 16.12 -0.46 20.54
C ALA A 414 16.11 0.81 21.42
N CYS A 415 15.21 1.75 21.14
CA CYS A 415 15.09 2.98 21.93
C CYS A 415 14.50 2.73 23.31
N GLU A 416 13.67 1.71 23.52
CA GLU A 416 13.18 1.28 24.85
C GLU A 416 14.34 0.93 25.78
N GLU A 417 15.37 0.25 25.26
CA GLU A 417 16.58 -0.11 26.01
C GLU A 417 17.47 1.11 26.32
N GLN A 418 17.49 2.12 25.44
CA GLN A 418 18.34 3.32 25.56
C GLN A 418 17.65 4.50 26.29
N ALA A 419 16.41 4.33 26.76
CA ALA A 419 15.61 5.32 27.50
C ALA A 419 15.37 6.69 26.79
N SER A 420 15.48 6.76 25.45
CA SER A 420 15.27 8.00 24.67
C SER A 420 13.78 8.30 24.38
N ARG A 421 13.05 8.72 25.42
CA ARG A 421 11.58 8.93 25.41
C ARG A 421 11.05 9.78 24.25
N SER A 422 11.75 10.86 23.89
CA SER A 422 11.35 11.74 22.77
C SER A 422 11.36 11.02 21.42
N THR A 423 12.44 10.28 21.13
CA THR A 423 12.55 9.49 19.89
C THR A 423 11.57 8.33 19.83
N GLN A 424 11.26 7.69 20.98
CA GLN A 424 10.23 6.65 21.05
C GLN A 424 8.86 7.19 20.65
N ARG A 425 8.46 8.36 21.20
CA ARG A 425 7.20 9.03 20.85
C ARG A 425 7.13 9.32 19.34
N VAL A 426 8.20 9.87 18.78
CA VAL A 426 8.31 10.18 17.34
C VAL A 426 8.15 8.93 16.48
N LEU A 427 8.81 7.82 16.83
CA LEU A 427 8.67 6.55 16.11
C LEU A 427 7.24 5.99 16.18
N CYS A 428 6.59 6.07 17.34
CA CYS A 428 5.18 5.68 17.50
C CYS A 428 4.23 6.54 16.64
N LEU A 429 4.49 7.85 16.52
CA LEU A 429 3.71 8.74 15.65
C LEU A 429 3.91 8.41 14.16
N ILE A 430 5.15 8.10 13.73
CA ILE A 430 5.42 7.68 12.34
C ILE A 430 4.75 6.34 12.06
N LEU A 431 4.88 5.35 12.95
CA LEU A 431 4.25 4.06 12.79
C LEU A 431 2.73 4.19 12.69
N SER A 432 2.09 4.95 13.58
CA SER A 432 0.63 5.14 13.53
C SER A 432 0.16 5.79 12.23
N LYS A 433 0.92 6.77 11.70
CA LYS A 433 0.67 7.38 10.39
C LYS A 433 0.70 6.35 9.25
N VAL A 434 1.67 5.42 9.27
CA VAL A 434 1.75 4.33 8.28
C VAL A 434 0.54 3.39 8.41
N TYR A 435 0.16 3.00 9.64
CA TYR A 435 -1.00 2.15 9.88
C TYR A 435 -2.32 2.78 9.41
N LEU A 436 -2.49 4.09 9.58
CA LEU A 436 -3.64 4.83 9.04
C LEU A 436 -3.64 4.84 7.51
N GLN A 437 -2.48 5.08 6.86
CA GLN A 437 -2.35 5.08 5.40
C GLN A 437 -2.75 3.74 4.75
N HIS A 438 -2.48 2.63 5.45
CA HIS A 438 -2.73 1.27 4.96
C HIS A 438 -4.03 0.63 5.51
N ARG A 439 -4.99 1.42 6.03
CA ARG A 439 -6.33 0.97 6.46
C ARG A 439 -6.35 -0.02 7.62
N SER A 440 -5.40 0.11 8.54
CA SER A 440 -5.28 -0.73 9.73
C SER A 440 -5.39 0.13 10.99
N PRO A 441 -6.59 0.61 11.35
CA PRO A 441 -6.78 1.56 12.44
C PRO A 441 -6.39 0.98 13.81
N ASP A 442 -6.54 -0.33 14.03
CA ASP A 442 -6.19 -0.96 15.32
C ASP A 442 -4.69 -0.87 15.61
N GLY A 443 -3.84 -1.06 14.60
CA GLY A 443 -2.40 -0.87 14.72
C GLY A 443 -2.03 0.59 14.99
N ALA A 444 -2.74 1.54 14.38
CA ALA A 444 -2.52 2.96 14.64
C ALA A 444 -2.90 3.35 16.08
N ILE A 445 -4.04 2.85 16.57
CA ILE A 445 -4.51 3.07 17.95
C ILE A 445 -3.49 2.52 18.96
N HIS A 446 -2.93 1.33 18.70
CA HIS A 446 -1.90 0.74 19.56
C HIS A 446 -0.69 1.68 19.72
N TYR A 447 -0.06 2.12 18.63
CA TYR A 447 1.10 3.00 18.72
C TYR A 447 0.76 4.41 19.22
N LEU A 448 -0.43 4.93 18.94
CA LEU A 448 -0.88 6.22 19.48
C LEU A 448 -1.13 6.17 20.99
N SER A 449 -1.62 5.04 21.51
CA SER A 449 -1.76 4.85 22.95
C SER A 449 -0.40 4.86 23.66
N GLN A 450 0.63 4.24 23.05
CA GLN A 450 2.01 4.31 23.53
C GLN A 450 2.57 5.74 23.43
N ALA A 451 2.32 6.44 22.32
CA ALA A 451 2.75 7.83 22.14
C ALA A 451 2.12 8.77 23.18
N LEU A 452 0.87 8.53 23.59
CA LEU A 452 0.19 9.29 24.63
C LEU A 452 0.85 9.11 26.00
N VAL A 453 1.15 7.87 26.40
CA VAL A 453 1.84 7.57 27.67
C VAL A 453 3.22 8.25 27.68
N LEU A 454 3.96 8.17 26.56
CA LEU A 454 5.25 8.85 26.42
C LEU A 454 5.11 10.38 26.41
N GLY A 455 4.04 10.91 25.82
CA GLY A 455 3.74 12.35 25.82
C GLY A 455 3.51 12.89 27.22
N GLN A 456 2.71 12.19 28.04
CA GLN A 456 2.47 12.56 29.45
C GLN A 456 3.76 12.64 30.29
N LEU A 457 4.80 11.90 29.91
CA LEU A 457 6.11 11.93 30.58
C LEU A 457 7.04 13.04 30.08
N LEU A 458 6.78 13.62 28.91
CA LEU A 458 7.61 14.65 28.28
C LEU A 458 7.09 16.06 28.57
N GLY A 459 5.78 16.25 28.54
CA GLY A 459 5.15 17.54 28.77
C GLY A 459 3.67 17.57 28.37
N GLU A 460 2.97 18.61 28.84
CA GLU A 460 1.53 18.78 28.61
C GLU A 460 1.19 19.00 27.14
N GLN A 461 2.04 19.71 26.39
CA GLN A 461 1.84 19.96 24.96
C GLN A 461 1.94 18.65 24.15
N GLU A 462 2.92 17.81 24.48
CA GLU A 462 3.15 16.53 23.86
C GLU A 462 2.03 15.53 24.14
N ALA A 463 1.52 15.52 25.38
CA ALA A 463 0.35 14.74 25.78
C ALA A 463 -0.90 15.19 25.03
N PHE A 464 -1.12 16.51 24.93
CA PHE A 464 -2.23 17.09 24.21
C PHE A 464 -2.24 16.68 22.72
N GLU A 465 -1.14 16.87 22.00
CA GLU A 465 -1.03 16.47 20.59
C GLU A 465 -1.29 14.97 20.37
N SER A 466 -0.72 14.13 21.25
CA SER A 466 -0.87 12.68 21.17
C SER A 466 -2.31 12.25 21.45
N SER A 467 -3.00 12.93 22.37
CA SER A 467 -4.41 12.69 22.68
C SER A 467 -5.34 13.05 21.52
N LEU A 468 -5.07 14.16 20.81
CA LEU A 468 -5.81 14.54 19.60
C LEU A 468 -5.59 13.54 18.46
N CYS A 469 -4.35 13.10 18.26
CA CYS A 469 -4.04 12.06 17.27
C CYS A 469 -4.77 10.75 17.58
N LEU A 470 -4.80 10.33 18.85
CA LEU A 470 -5.51 9.14 19.29
C LEU A 470 -7.03 9.26 19.11
N ALA A 471 -7.62 10.40 19.50
CA ALA A 471 -9.04 10.67 19.28
C ALA A 471 -9.41 10.64 17.79
N TRP A 472 -8.55 11.20 16.94
CA TRP A 472 -8.71 11.10 15.48
C TRP A 472 -8.68 9.67 14.98
N ALA A 473 -7.70 8.87 15.41
CA ALA A 473 -7.63 7.45 15.02
C ALA A 473 -8.89 6.66 15.43
N TYR A 474 -9.47 6.94 16.61
CA TYR A 474 -10.75 6.35 17.02
C TYR A 474 -11.92 6.77 16.12
N LEU A 475 -11.96 8.02 15.66
CA LEU A 475 -12.96 8.49 14.70
C LEU A 475 -12.85 7.76 13.35
N VAL A 476 -11.64 7.55 12.86
CA VAL A 476 -11.35 6.82 11.62
C VAL A 476 -11.76 5.35 11.74
N ALA A 477 -11.53 4.75 12.93
CA ALA A 477 -11.97 3.41 13.29
C ALA A 477 -13.49 3.29 13.52
N SER A 478 -14.26 4.36 13.35
CA SER A 478 -15.70 4.43 13.65
C SER A 478 -16.06 4.14 15.12
N GLN A 479 -15.11 4.33 16.05
CA GLN A 479 -15.29 4.16 17.50
C GLN A 479 -15.56 5.52 18.17
N ALA A 480 -16.68 6.15 17.82
CA ALA A 480 -17.00 7.52 18.24
C ALA A 480 -17.07 7.73 19.76
N LYS A 481 -17.54 6.74 20.54
CA LYS A 481 -17.61 6.82 22.02
C LYS A 481 -16.25 7.02 22.65
N LYS A 482 -15.26 6.19 22.29
CA LYS A 482 -13.90 6.29 22.83
C LYS A 482 -13.23 7.62 22.46
N ALA A 483 -13.55 8.16 21.28
CA ALA A 483 -13.10 9.50 20.91
C ALA A 483 -13.72 10.58 21.81
N LEU A 484 -15.00 10.47 22.20
CA LEU A 484 -15.63 11.39 23.16
C LEU A 484 -14.97 11.30 24.53
N ASP A 485 -14.69 10.08 25.01
CA ASP A 485 -14.06 9.86 26.33
C ASP A 485 -12.70 10.56 26.44
N ILE A 486 -11.97 10.70 25.33
CA ILE A 486 -10.70 11.43 25.26
C ILE A 486 -10.92 12.94 25.08
N LEU A 487 -11.85 13.34 24.21
CA LEU A 487 -12.01 14.75 23.82
C LEU A 487 -12.80 15.60 24.84
N GLU A 488 -13.73 15.01 25.61
CA GLU A 488 -14.51 15.75 26.60
C GLU A 488 -13.63 16.30 27.75
N PRO A 489 -12.70 15.52 28.36
CA PRO A 489 -11.78 16.04 29.37
C PRO A 489 -10.87 17.17 28.87
N LEU A 490 -10.37 17.06 27.63
CA LEU A 490 -9.50 18.07 27.01
C LEU A 490 -10.15 19.45 26.85
N LEU A 491 -11.48 19.53 26.94
CA LEU A 491 -12.21 20.79 26.86
C LEU A 491 -12.23 21.56 28.19
N TYR A 492 -12.05 20.84 29.31
CA TYR A 492 -12.13 21.37 30.66
C TYR A 492 -10.76 21.49 31.34
N SER A 493 -9.68 21.04 30.72
CA SER A 493 -8.33 21.21 31.27
C SER A 493 -7.95 22.70 31.29
N GLN A 494 -7.33 23.14 32.39
CA GLN A 494 -6.94 24.54 32.59
C GLN A 494 -5.75 24.94 31.68
N GLU A 495 -5.05 23.98 31.07
CA GLU A 495 -3.81 24.20 30.31
C GLU A 495 -4.01 24.57 28.83
N MET A 496 -5.24 24.80 28.38
CA MET A 496 -5.53 25.20 26.99
C MET A 496 -5.27 26.70 26.78
N GLU A 497 -4.02 27.07 26.56
CA GLU A 497 -3.61 28.47 26.35
C GLU A 497 -4.04 29.03 24.99
N SER A 498 -4.12 28.20 23.94
CA SER A 498 -4.38 28.68 22.58
C SER A 498 -5.84 28.54 22.12
N ILE A 499 -6.39 29.62 21.57
CA ILE A 499 -7.73 29.67 20.95
C ILE A 499 -7.85 28.65 19.80
N THR A 500 -6.75 28.37 19.08
CA THR A 500 -6.74 27.43 17.95
C THR A 500 -6.97 26.00 18.40
N GLN A 501 -6.28 25.56 19.46
CA GLN A 501 -6.40 24.22 20.05
C GLN A 501 -7.82 23.95 20.56
N LYS A 502 -8.45 24.94 21.24
CA LYS A 502 -9.87 24.83 21.68
C LYS A 502 -10.81 24.64 20.49
N GLY A 503 -10.54 25.35 19.40
CA GLY A 503 -11.27 25.22 18.16
C GLY A 503 -11.18 23.82 17.54
N VAL A 504 -9.98 23.21 17.54
CA VAL A 504 -9.75 21.84 17.08
C VAL A 504 -10.54 20.83 17.91
N VAL A 505 -10.48 20.93 19.24
CA VAL A 505 -11.23 20.03 20.13
C VAL A 505 -12.73 20.11 19.84
N HIS A 506 -13.29 21.32 19.68
CA HIS A 506 -14.68 21.48 19.29
C HIS A 506 -15.01 20.87 17.91
N ASN A 507 -14.11 20.99 16.93
CA ASN A 507 -14.29 20.38 15.61
C ASN A 507 -14.31 18.84 15.70
N LEU A 508 -13.37 18.23 16.41
CA LEU A 508 -13.28 16.78 16.60
C LEU A 508 -14.45 16.24 17.46
N LEU A 509 -14.88 16.96 18.50
CA LEU A 509 -16.09 16.63 19.26
C LEU A 509 -17.33 16.66 18.39
N GLY A 510 -17.44 17.65 17.50
CA GLY A 510 -18.52 17.72 16.52
C GLY A 510 -18.59 16.46 15.66
N LEU A 511 -17.43 15.96 15.22
CA LEU A 511 -17.31 14.72 14.44
C LEU A 511 -17.71 13.47 15.24
N ALA A 512 -17.22 13.35 16.47
CA ALA A 512 -17.55 12.23 17.36
C ALA A 512 -19.06 12.20 17.67
N LEU A 513 -19.65 13.35 18.00
CA LEU A 513 -21.08 13.48 18.26
C LEU A 513 -21.93 13.21 17.00
N GLN A 514 -21.42 13.57 15.82
CA GLN A 514 -22.06 13.22 14.55
C GLN A 514 -22.06 11.69 14.34
N GLY A 515 -20.95 11.01 14.63
CA GLY A 515 -20.84 9.55 14.56
C GLY A 515 -21.82 8.82 15.49
N GLU A 516 -22.04 9.35 16.69
CA GLU A 516 -23.05 8.86 17.66
C GLU A 516 -24.51 9.23 17.28
N GLY A 517 -24.73 9.99 16.21
CA GLY A 517 -26.08 10.45 15.81
C GLY A 517 -26.64 11.61 16.64
N ARG A 518 -25.83 12.27 17.49
CA ARG A 518 -26.24 13.41 18.33
C ARG A 518 -26.19 14.74 17.58
N VAL A 519 -26.99 14.86 16.52
CA VAL A 519 -26.98 15.96 15.54
C VAL A 519 -26.96 17.36 16.16
N ASN A 520 -27.84 17.64 17.13
CA ASN A 520 -27.93 18.97 17.75
C ASN A 520 -26.68 19.37 18.54
N ARG A 521 -26.05 18.41 19.24
CA ARG A 521 -24.81 18.67 19.98
C ARG A 521 -23.62 18.82 19.03
N ALA A 522 -23.60 18.04 17.94
CA ALA A 522 -22.59 18.17 16.90
C ALA A 522 -22.64 19.56 16.25
N ALA A 523 -23.82 20.04 15.86
CA ALA A 523 -24.01 21.37 15.28
C ALA A 523 -23.53 22.49 16.22
N LYS A 524 -23.85 22.41 17.52
CA LYS A 524 -23.38 23.38 18.53
C LYS A 524 -21.85 23.42 18.62
N ASN A 525 -21.19 22.27 18.61
CA ASN A 525 -19.73 22.21 18.65
C ASN A 525 -19.10 22.73 17.36
N TYR A 526 -19.65 22.43 16.18
CA TYR A 526 -19.16 23.03 14.94
C TYR A 526 -19.33 24.55 14.88
N LEU A 527 -20.44 25.10 15.40
CA LEU A 527 -20.63 26.55 15.51
C LEU A 527 -19.62 27.19 16.46
N ARG A 528 -19.32 26.55 17.60
CA ARG A 528 -18.26 27.00 18.51
C ARG A 528 -16.89 26.99 17.83
N ALA A 529 -16.56 25.92 17.12
CA ALA A 529 -15.33 25.82 16.34
C ALA A 529 -15.25 26.91 15.25
N LEU A 530 -16.37 27.19 14.55
CA LEU A 530 -16.44 28.26 13.55
C LEU A 530 -16.15 29.63 14.17
N ASN A 531 -16.75 29.94 15.32
CA ASN A 531 -16.50 31.21 16.01
C ASN A 531 -15.02 31.36 16.40
N ARG A 532 -14.37 30.30 16.91
CA ARG A 532 -12.93 30.33 17.22
C ARG A 532 -12.06 30.52 15.97
N ALA A 533 -12.42 29.86 14.86
CA ALA A 533 -11.71 30.04 13.59
C ALA A 533 -11.88 31.46 13.02
N GLN A 534 -13.01 32.13 13.28
CA GLN A 534 -13.25 33.53 12.92
C GLN A 534 -12.45 34.49 13.79
N GLU A 535 -12.44 34.29 15.11
CA GLU A 535 -11.63 35.07 16.05
C GLU A 535 -10.14 35.05 15.69
N MET A 536 -9.64 33.91 15.21
CA MET A 536 -8.25 33.74 14.78
C MET A 536 -7.97 34.15 13.33
N GLY A 537 -8.99 34.54 12.55
CA GLY A 537 -8.82 34.86 11.13
C GLY A 537 -8.39 33.67 10.24
N ASN A 538 -8.52 32.43 10.71
CA ASN A 538 -8.08 31.24 9.94
C ASN A 538 -9.16 30.79 8.94
N VAL A 539 -9.03 31.25 7.69
CA VAL A 539 -9.97 30.99 6.59
C VAL A 539 -10.14 29.49 6.29
N ARG A 540 -9.06 28.70 6.34
CA ARG A 540 -9.13 27.23 6.12
C ARG A 540 -10.01 26.54 7.16
N ASN A 541 -9.79 26.83 8.44
CA ASN A 541 -10.59 26.24 9.53
C ASN A 541 -12.06 26.68 9.48
N GLN A 542 -12.34 27.91 9.05
CA GLN A 542 -13.71 28.37 8.79
C GLN A 542 -14.38 27.57 7.66
N ALA A 543 -13.67 27.32 6.55
CA ALA A 543 -14.17 26.53 5.44
C ALA A 543 -14.48 25.08 5.86
N VAL A 544 -13.59 24.44 6.65
CA VAL A 544 -13.76 23.07 7.17
C VAL A 544 -14.99 22.96 8.08
N THR A 545 -15.19 23.89 9.03
CA THR A 545 -16.37 23.86 9.92
C THR A 545 -17.68 24.05 9.17
N LEU A 546 -17.73 24.98 8.22
CA LEU A 546 -18.90 25.20 7.37
C LEU A 546 -19.22 23.96 6.52
N ALA A 547 -18.20 23.31 5.97
CA ALA A 547 -18.38 22.07 5.22
C ALA A 547 -18.92 20.94 6.11
N ASN A 548 -18.41 20.80 7.34
CA ASN A 548 -18.92 19.82 8.31
C ASN A 548 -20.37 20.10 8.71
N LEU A 549 -20.75 21.37 8.91
CA LEU A 549 -22.15 21.77 9.13
C LEU A 549 -23.05 21.43 7.94
N GLY A 550 -22.56 21.68 6.72
CA GLY A 550 -23.25 21.32 5.48
C GLY A 550 -23.47 19.81 5.33
N HIS A 551 -22.45 19.01 5.63
CA HIS A 551 -22.55 17.54 5.61
C HIS A 551 -23.49 17.01 6.71
N LEU A 552 -23.43 17.57 7.92
CA LEU A 552 -24.31 17.21 9.03
C LEU A 552 -25.79 17.47 8.67
N THR A 553 -26.08 18.63 8.08
CA THR A 553 -27.44 19.03 7.67
C THR A 553 -27.97 18.26 6.45
N LEU A 554 -27.08 17.83 5.55
CA LEU A 554 -27.43 16.89 4.47
C LEU A 554 -27.94 15.56 5.04
N LYS A 555 -27.28 15.01 6.08
CA LYS A 555 -27.72 13.75 6.73
C LYS A 555 -29.05 13.89 7.46
N SER A 556 -29.37 15.09 7.97
CA SER A 556 -30.66 15.37 8.62
C SER A 556 -31.76 15.80 7.65
N TRP A 557 -31.59 15.59 6.33
CA TRP A 557 -32.55 15.91 5.26
C TRP A 557 -32.94 17.39 5.10
N ALA A 558 -32.18 18.32 5.72
CA ALA A 558 -32.42 19.76 5.63
C ALA A 558 -31.62 20.36 4.46
N ARG A 559 -32.20 20.33 3.25
CA ARG A 559 -31.48 20.58 1.98
C ARG A 559 -31.00 22.03 1.77
N GLN A 560 -31.83 23.02 2.08
CA GLN A 560 -31.48 24.44 1.86
C GLN A 560 -30.31 24.91 2.76
N PRO A 561 -30.33 24.71 4.09
CA PRO A 561 -29.19 25.11 4.92
C PRO A 561 -27.92 24.33 4.56
N ALA A 562 -28.03 23.05 4.19
CA ALA A 562 -26.90 22.26 3.72
C ALA A 562 -26.23 22.88 2.48
N LYS A 563 -27.04 23.26 1.47
CA LYS A 563 -26.56 23.95 0.27
C LYS A 563 -25.86 25.26 0.62
N ASP A 564 -26.44 26.07 1.49
CA ASP A 564 -25.89 27.38 1.85
C ASP A 564 -24.55 27.27 2.59
N TYR A 565 -24.44 26.35 3.55
CA TYR A 565 -23.19 26.10 4.26
C TYR A 565 -22.09 25.59 3.32
N LEU A 566 -22.40 24.64 2.43
CA LEU A 566 -21.43 24.10 1.47
C LEU A 566 -21.01 25.15 0.44
N LEU A 567 -21.93 25.99 -0.06
CA LEU A 567 -21.58 27.09 -0.97
C LEU A 567 -20.66 28.12 -0.30
N ARG A 568 -20.89 28.46 0.96
CA ARG A 568 -19.99 29.34 1.73
C ARG A 568 -18.61 28.69 1.91
N ALA A 569 -18.56 27.40 2.24
CA ALA A 569 -17.31 26.67 2.34
C ALA A 569 -16.52 26.69 1.02
N VAL A 570 -17.17 26.42 -0.12
CA VAL A 570 -16.54 26.49 -1.45
C VAL A 570 -15.99 27.88 -1.76
N ARG A 571 -16.71 28.96 -1.39
CA ARG A 571 -16.22 30.33 -1.56
C ARG A 571 -14.95 30.59 -0.74
N LEU A 572 -14.92 30.18 0.53
CA LEU A 572 -13.72 30.33 1.35
C LEU A 572 -12.54 29.52 0.81
N TYR A 573 -12.77 28.30 0.33
CA TYR A 573 -11.70 27.52 -0.33
C TYR A 573 -11.18 28.20 -1.60
N SER A 574 -12.03 28.94 -2.33
CA SER A 574 -11.59 29.69 -3.52
C SER A 574 -10.73 30.92 -3.22
N GLU A 575 -10.78 31.43 -1.98
CA GLU A 575 -9.96 32.54 -1.50
C GLU A 575 -8.58 32.09 -0.99
N LEU A 576 -8.42 30.79 -0.72
CA LEU A 576 -7.16 30.20 -0.26
C LEU A 576 -6.16 30.04 -1.42
N GLN A 577 -4.86 30.10 -1.08
CA GLN A 577 -3.81 29.72 -2.03
C GLN A 577 -3.95 28.23 -2.41
N THR A 578 -3.67 27.92 -3.67
CA THR A 578 -3.76 26.55 -4.19
C THR A 578 -2.71 25.67 -3.54
N SER A 579 -3.14 24.73 -2.71
CA SER A 579 -2.30 23.71 -2.08
C SER A 579 -2.95 22.34 -2.30
N VAL A 580 -2.14 21.28 -2.32
CA VAL A 580 -2.65 19.91 -2.52
C VAL A 580 -3.72 19.57 -1.48
N GLU A 581 -3.49 19.92 -0.22
CA GLU A 581 -4.39 19.59 0.90
C GLU A 581 -5.71 20.35 0.83
N THR A 582 -5.67 21.68 0.63
CA THR A 582 -6.87 22.51 0.53
C THR A 582 -7.73 22.14 -0.67
N ASP A 583 -7.09 21.75 -1.79
CA ASP A 583 -7.82 21.29 -2.97
C ASP A 583 -8.43 19.90 -2.78
N MET A 584 -7.77 18.99 -2.07
CA MET A 584 -8.38 17.70 -1.73
C MET A 584 -9.58 17.91 -0.79
N GLU A 585 -9.45 18.79 0.21
CA GLU A 585 -10.56 19.21 1.07
C GLU A 585 -11.73 19.75 0.23
N LEU A 586 -11.45 20.65 -0.71
CA LEU A 586 -12.44 21.19 -1.63
C LEU A 586 -13.09 20.12 -2.51
N VAL A 587 -12.34 19.12 -3.00
CA VAL A 587 -12.90 17.98 -3.75
C VAL A 587 -14.01 17.29 -2.94
N GLN A 588 -13.76 17.00 -1.66
CA GLN A 588 -14.77 16.36 -0.80
C GLN A 588 -16.00 17.26 -0.59
N VAL A 589 -15.80 18.57 -0.42
CA VAL A 589 -16.89 19.54 -0.28
C VAL A 589 -17.73 19.63 -1.57
N LEU A 590 -17.08 19.63 -2.73
CA LEU A 590 -17.77 19.63 -4.03
C LEU A 590 -18.59 18.35 -4.24
N LEU A 591 -18.10 17.20 -3.78
CA LEU A 591 -18.87 15.94 -3.82
C LEU A 591 -20.15 16.03 -2.98
N TRP A 592 -20.08 16.59 -1.77
CA TRP A 592 -21.26 16.80 -0.94
C TRP A 592 -22.22 17.82 -1.54
N LEU A 593 -21.69 18.91 -2.08
CA LEU A 593 -22.50 19.94 -2.73
C LEU A 593 -23.22 19.35 -3.95
N ALA A 594 -22.52 18.55 -4.76
CA ALA A 594 -23.11 17.84 -5.89
C ALA A 594 -24.26 16.93 -5.46
N GLN A 595 -24.08 16.16 -4.38
CA GLN A 595 -25.14 15.29 -3.83
C GLN A 595 -26.37 16.09 -3.38
N VAL A 596 -26.18 17.22 -2.69
CA VAL A 596 -27.29 18.13 -2.32
C VAL A 596 -28.01 18.63 -3.57
N LEU A 597 -27.28 19.12 -4.56
CA LEU A 597 -27.84 19.70 -5.79
C LEU A 597 -28.60 18.66 -6.62
N VAL A 598 -28.06 17.46 -6.77
CA VAL A 598 -28.73 16.34 -7.46
C VAL A 598 -30.02 15.94 -6.75
N SER A 599 -29.98 15.81 -5.41
CA SER A 599 -31.19 15.53 -4.62
C SER A 599 -32.23 16.66 -4.71
N GLY A 600 -31.77 17.89 -4.94
CA GLY A 600 -32.58 19.09 -5.19
C GLY A 600 -33.04 19.27 -6.64
N ARG A 601 -32.84 18.28 -7.52
CA ARG A 601 -33.15 18.31 -8.97
C ARG A 601 -32.38 19.37 -9.79
N GLN A 602 -31.31 19.95 -9.25
CA GLN A 602 -30.42 20.87 -9.95
C GLN A 602 -29.28 20.10 -10.64
N LEU A 603 -29.64 19.29 -11.63
CA LEU A 603 -28.75 18.30 -12.26
C LEU A 603 -27.52 18.93 -12.94
N ALA A 604 -27.69 20.06 -13.64
CA ALA A 604 -26.60 20.74 -14.34
C ALA A 604 -25.52 21.26 -13.37
N SER A 605 -25.93 21.92 -12.28
CA SER A 605 -25.01 22.41 -11.25
C SER A 605 -24.34 21.26 -10.49
N GLY A 606 -25.09 20.19 -10.21
CA GLY A 606 -24.54 18.99 -9.56
C GLY A 606 -23.47 18.30 -10.41
N ARG A 607 -23.73 18.14 -11.72
CA ARG A 607 -22.75 17.65 -12.70
C ARG A 607 -21.48 18.50 -12.70
N LEU A 608 -21.62 19.82 -12.77
CA LEU A 608 -20.48 20.75 -12.80
C LEU A 608 -19.63 20.64 -11.53
N CYS A 609 -20.25 20.45 -10.36
CA CYS A 609 -19.52 20.20 -9.11
C CYS A 609 -18.71 18.90 -9.15
N TYR A 610 -19.27 17.81 -9.68
CA TYR A 610 -18.53 16.55 -9.87
C TYR A 610 -17.38 16.70 -10.86
N GLU A 611 -17.58 17.38 -11.99
CA GLU A 611 -16.53 17.60 -13.00
C GLU A 611 -15.41 18.51 -12.47
N MET A 612 -15.74 19.56 -11.70
CA MET A 612 -14.75 20.40 -11.01
C MET A 612 -13.94 19.59 -9.99
N ALA A 613 -14.59 18.72 -9.22
CA ALA A 613 -13.92 17.85 -8.27
C ALA A 613 -12.93 16.90 -8.98
N LEU A 614 -13.29 16.38 -10.15
CA LEU A 614 -12.40 15.54 -10.94
C LEU A 614 -11.20 16.34 -11.47
N LEU A 615 -11.44 17.56 -11.95
CA LEU A 615 -10.41 18.46 -12.45
C LEU A 615 -9.36 18.80 -11.38
N LEU A 616 -9.78 19.06 -10.14
CA LEU A 616 -8.87 19.27 -9.00
C LEU A 616 -8.05 18.01 -8.68
N GLY A 617 -8.70 16.83 -8.70
CA GLY A 617 -8.01 15.56 -8.54
C GLY A 617 -6.97 15.29 -9.64
N LEU A 618 -7.28 15.64 -10.89
CA LEU A 618 -6.38 15.52 -12.05
C LEU A 618 -5.20 16.49 -11.96
N ARG A 619 -5.45 17.75 -11.57
CA ARG A 619 -4.40 18.78 -11.42
C ARG A 619 -3.28 18.31 -10.50
N HIS A 620 -3.63 17.70 -9.38
CA HIS A 620 -2.69 17.22 -8.37
C HIS A 620 -2.28 15.75 -8.54
N ARG A 621 -2.72 15.08 -9.62
CA ARG A 621 -2.48 13.65 -9.88
C ARG A 621 -2.82 12.74 -8.68
N HIS A 622 -3.79 13.14 -7.87
CA HIS A 622 -4.16 12.41 -6.67
C HIS A 622 -5.15 11.28 -7.01
N LEU A 623 -4.63 10.06 -7.13
CA LEU A 623 -5.37 8.90 -7.64
C LEU A 623 -6.63 8.56 -6.84
N LYS A 624 -6.57 8.65 -5.51
CA LYS A 624 -7.69 8.26 -4.62
C LYS A 624 -8.89 9.19 -4.77
N SER A 625 -8.66 10.49 -4.90
CA SER A 625 -9.75 11.47 -5.09
C SER A 625 -10.34 11.36 -6.49
N GLN A 626 -9.51 11.19 -7.53
CA GLN A 626 -9.99 10.90 -8.88
C GLN A 626 -10.88 9.66 -8.91
N LEU A 627 -10.48 8.59 -8.21
CA LEU A 627 -11.25 7.35 -8.12
C LEU A 627 -12.63 7.58 -7.49
N GLN A 628 -12.70 8.28 -6.36
CA GLN A 628 -13.96 8.56 -5.67
C GLN A 628 -14.90 9.41 -6.54
N VAL A 629 -14.39 10.48 -7.14
CA VAL A 629 -15.18 11.36 -8.00
C VAL A 629 -15.68 10.61 -9.23
N THR A 630 -14.83 9.79 -9.83
CA THR A 630 -15.19 8.99 -11.01
C THR A 630 -16.28 7.98 -10.70
N LYS A 631 -16.27 7.34 -9.52
CA LYS A 631 -17.37 6.49 -9.05
C LYS A 631 -18.68 7.26 -8.94
N SER A 632 -18.65 8.46 -8.36
CA SER A 632 -19.84 9.32 -8.25
C SER A 632 -20.37 9.75 -9.62
N LEU A 633 -19.49 10.07 -10.58
CA LEU A 633 -19.87 10.41 -11.96
C LEU A 633 -20.46 9.20 -12.70
N CYS A 634 -19.87 8.01 -12.57
CA CYS A 634 -20.41 6.77 -13.13
C CYS A 634 -21.80 6.48 -12.59
N HIS A 635 -22.00 6.61 -11.27
CA HIS A 635 -23.32 6.50 -10.66
C HIS A 635 -24.29 7.54 -11.23
N PHE A 636 -23.90 8.81 -11.28
CA PHE A 636 -24.72 9.89 -11.81
C PHE A 636 -25.19 9.64 -13.27
N TYR A 637 -24.32 9.16 -14.15
CA TYR A 637 -24.66 8.88 -15.54
C TYR A 637 -25.33 7.52 -15.79
N SER A 638 -25.34 6.62 -14.79
CA SER A 638 -26.05 5.34 -14.89
C SER A 638 -27.46 5.40 -14.31
N SER A 639 -27.68 6.14 -13.21
CA SER A 639 -28.93 6.13 -12.44
C SER A 639 -29.71 7.45 -12.47
N VAL A 640 -29.02 8.60 -12.44
CA VAL A 640 -29.66 9.92 -12.27
C VAL A 640 -29.99 10.57 -13.61
N SER A 641 -29.00 10.65 -14.50
CA SER A 641 -29.14 11.21 -15.84
C SER A 641 -28.54 10.23 -16.85
N PRO A 642 -29.31 9.23 -17.32
CA PRO A 642 -28.80 8.15 -18.14
C PRO A 642 -28.19 8.69 -19.44
N ASN A 643 -26.85 8.62 -19.54
CA ASN A 643 -26.10 8.94 -20.75
C ASN A 643 -25.03 7.87 -20.95
N PRO A 644 -25.23 6.93 -21.90
CA PRO A 644 -24.33 5.79 -22.05
C PRO A 644 -22.93 6.19 -22.51
N GLU A 645 -22.78 7.24 -23.33
CA GLU A 645 -21.48 7.69 -23.83
C GLU A 645 -20.63 8.28 -22.71
N ALA A 646 -21.20 9.17 -21.90
CA ALA A 646 -20.51 9.73 -20.72
C ALA A 646 -20.23 8.65 -19.67
N CYS A 647 -21.15 7.70 -19.49
CA CYS A 647 -20.93 6.58 -18.57
C CYS A 647 -19.70 5.76 -19.01
N ILE A 648 -19.55 5.48 -20.30
CA ILE A 648 -18.39 4.76 -20.85
C ILE A 648 -17.09 5.54 -20.63
N THR A 649 -17.04 6.85 -20.90
CA THR A 649 -15.80 7.63 -20.75
C THR A 649 -15.31 7.65 -19.30
N TYR A 650 -16.21 7.80 -18.32
CA TYR A 650 -15.82 7.75 -16.91
C TYR A 650 -15.45 6.33 -16.45
N HIS A 651 -16.07 5.27 -16.97
CA HIS A 651 -15.64 3.90 -16.68
C HIS A 651 -14.27 3.58 -17.30
N GLU A 652 -13.94 4.09 -18.49
CA GLU A 652 -12.60 3.97 -19.09
C GLU A 652 -11.55 4.70 -18.24
N HIS A 653 -11.88 5.89 -17.71
CA HIS A 653 -11.00 6.58 -16.77
C HIS A 653 -10.83 5.80 -15.46
N TRP A 654 -11.91 5.24 -14.91
CA TRP A 654 -11.84 4.38 -13.71
C TRP A 654 -10.97 3.14 -13.95
N LEU A 655 -11.06 2.52 -15.13
CA LEU A 655 -10.19 1.40 -15.50
C LEU A 655 -8.69 1.81 -15.48
N ALA A 656 -8.36 2.96 -16.08
CA ALA A 656 -6.99 3.49 -16.06
C ALA A 656 -6.49 3.74 -14.63
N LEU A 657 -7.36 4.25 -13.74
CA LEU A 657 -7.03 4.44 -12.32
C LEU A 657 -6.80 3.10 -11.60
N ALA A 658 -7.62 2.08 -11.86
CA ALA A 658 -7.45 0.74 -11.28
C ALA A 658 -6.11 0.11 -11.71
N GLN A 659 -5.71 0.30 -12.96
CA GLN A 659 -4.41 -0.14 -13.48
C GLN A 659 -3.24 0.58 -12.80
N GLN A 660 -3.35 1.91 -12.61
CA GLN A 660 -2.34 2.71 -11.90
C GLN A 660 -2.22 2.30 -10.42
N LEU A 661 -3.34 1.96 -9.77
CA LEU A 661 -3.38 1.46 -8.40
C LEU A 661 -2.99 -0.03 -8.29
N ARG A 662 -2.75 -0.71 -9.41
CA ARG A 662 -2.45 -2.15 -9.50
C ARG A 662 -3.52 -3.06 -8.87
N ASP A 663 -4.77 -2.61 -8.85
CA ASP A 663 -5.90 -3.38 -8.35
C ASP A 663 -6.46 -4.28 -9.48
N ARG A 664 -5.87 -5.48 -9.60
CA ARG A 664 -6.22 -6.45 -10.64
C ARG A 664 -7.66 -6.93 -10.55
N GLU A 665 -8.20 -7.06 -9.34
CA GLU A 665 -9.57 -7.54 -9.18
C GLU A 665 -10.57 -6.49 -9.68
N MET A 666 -10.37 -5.22 -9.29
CA MET A 666 -11.20 -4.12 -9.78
C MET A 666 -11.04 -3.90 -11.29
N GLU A 667 -9.83 -4.04 -11.83
CA GLU A 667 -9.57 -3.99 -13.28
C GLU A 667 -10.47 -4.99 -14.04
N GLY A 668 -10.50 -6.25 -13.62
CA GLY A 668 -11.34 -7.28 -14.23
C GLY A 668 -12.85 -6.96 -14.17
N ARG A 669 -13.34 -6.50 -13.01
CA ARG A 669 -14.77 -6.12 -12.83
C ARG A 669 -15.17 -4.92 -13.69
N LEU A 670 -14.28 -3.93 -13.82
CA LEU A 670 -14.53 -2.73 -14.64
C LEU A 670 -14.54 -3.04 -16.12
N LEU A 671 -13.63 -3.90 -16.59
CA LEU A 671 -13.63 -4.40 -17.97
C LEU A 671 -14.92 -5.16 -18.30
N GLU A 672 -15.44 -5.95 -17.36
CA GLU A 672 -16.73 -6.61 -17.54
C GLU A 672 -17.89 -5.60 -17.64
N SER A 673 -17.91 -4.61 -16.75
CA SER A 673 -18.91 -3.53 -16.74
C SER A 673 -18.88 -2.71 -18.03
N LEU A 674 -17.68 -2.33 -18.49
CA LEU A 674 -17.45 -1.68 -19.79
C LEU A 674 -17.91 -2.56 -20.95
N GLY A 675 -17.63 -3.87 -20.88
CA GLY A 675 -18.12 -4.86 -21.84
C GLY A 675 -19.64 -4.82 -21.95
N GLN A 676 -20.36 -4.80 -20.83
CA GLN A 676 -21.82 -4.70 -20.80
C GLN A 676 -22.34 -3.36 -21.35
N LEU A 677 -21.70 -2.24 -20.99
CA LEU A 677 -22.07 -0.91 -21.50
C LEU A 677 -21.89 -0.83 -23.02
N TYR A 678 -20.76 -1.30 -23.54
CA TYR A 678 -20.51 -1.37 -24.98
C TYR A 678 -21.49 -2.30 -25.70
N ARG A 679 -21.87 -3.43 -25.08
CA ARG A 679 -22.87 -4.35 -25.63
C ARG A 679 -24.23 -3.67 -25.79
N ASN A 680 -24.63 -2.85 -24.83
CA ASN A 680 -25.93 -2.17 -24.85
C ASN A 680 -26.05 -1.13 -25.97
N LEU A 681 -24.94 -0.58 -26.48
CA LEU A 681 -24.94 0.32 -27.64
C LEU A 681 -25.26 -0.43 -28.96
N ASN A 682 -24.99 -1.74 -29.02
CA ASN A 682 -25.34 -2.66 -30.11
C ASN A 682 -24.93 -2.19 -31.53
N THR A 683 -23.80 -1.49 -31.66
CA THR A 683 -23.18 -1.17 -32.97
C THR A 683 -22.03 -2.14 -33.26
N ALA A 684 -21.73 -2.43 -34.52
CA ALA A 684 -20.66 -3.37 -34.87
C ALA A 684 -19.30 -3.00 -34.23
N ARG A 685 -18.98 -1.70 -34.16
CA ARG A 685 -17.76 -1.20 -33.49
C ARG A 685 -17.81 -1.39 -31.97
N SER A 686 -18.95 -1.12 -31.32
CA SER A 686 -19.08 -1.28 -29.87
C SER A 686 -19.09 -2.74 -29.45
N LEU A 687 -19.70 -3.64 -30.22
CA LEU A 687 -19.63 -5.09 -29.98
C LEU A 687 -18.19 -5.62 -30.04
N ARG A 688 -17.38 -5.16 -31.00
CA ARG A 688 -15.95 -5.49 -31.06
C ARG A 688 -15.18 -4.99 -29.84
N ARG A 689 -15.43 -3.75 -29.38
CA ARG A 689 -14.81 -3.21 -28.15
C ARG A 689 -15.29 -3.95 -26.89
N SER A 690 -16.57 -4.32 -26.83
CA SER A 690 -17.12 -5.15 -25.76
C SER A 690 -16.39 -6.49 -25.68
N LEU A 691 -16.17 -7.13 -26.83
CA LEU A 691 -15.45 -8.39 -26.92
C LEU A 691 -14.00 -8.28 -26.44
N THR A 692 -13.29 -7.21 -26.81
CA THR A 692 -11.93 -6.99 -26.31
C THR A 692 -11.92 -6.82 -24.79
N CYS A 693 -12.83 -6.03 -24.22
CA CYS A 693 -12.92 -5.85 -22.77
C CYS A 693 -13.22 -7.18 -22.04
N ILE A 694 -14.17 -7.98 -22.55
CA ILE A 694 -14.50 -9.28 -21.94
C ILE A 694 -13.34 -10.28 -22.07
N LYS A 695 -12.57 -10.26 -23.17
CA LYS A 695 -11.37 -11.12 -23.30
C LYS A 695 -10.25 -10.71 -22.35
N GLU A 696 -10.06 -9.42 -22.13
CA GLU A 696 -9.10 -8.89 -21.15
C GLU A 696 -9.52 -9.23 -19.72
N SER A 697 -10.79 -9.02 -19.35
CA SER A 697 -11.29 -9.41 -18.02
C SER A 697 -11.17 -10.90 -17.77
N LEU A 698 -11.48 -11.72 -18.79
CA LEU A 698 -11.33 -13.17 -18.74
C LEU A 698 -9.89 -13.57 -18.42
N ARG A 699 -8.90 -12.96 -19.09
CA ARG A 699 -7.48 -13.22 -18.82
C ARG A 699 -7.13 -12.91 -17.37
N ILE A 700 -7.57 -11.76 -16.87
CA ILE A 700 -7.32 -11.34 -15.48
C ILE A 700 -7.97 -12.32 -14.49
N PHE A 701 -9.21 -12.75 -14.72
CA PHE A 701 -9.89 -13.70 -13.82
C PHE A 701 -9.24 -15.09 -13.84
N ILE A 702 -8.68 -15.52 -14.96
CA ILE A 702 -7.87 -16.74 -15.03
C ILE A 702 -6.60 -16.58 -14.21
N ASP A 703 -5.87 -15.46 -14.35
CA ASP A 703 -4.64 -15.17 -13.62
C ASP A 703 -4.89 -15.06 -12.10
N LEU A 704 -6.05 -14.53 -11.69
CA LEU A 704 -6.49 -14.45 -10.28
C LEU A 704 -7.03 -15.78 -9.73
N GLY A 705 -7.21 -16.81 -10.56
CA GLY A 705 -7.82 -18.08 -10.15
C GLY A 705 -9.33 -18.01 -9.87
N ALA A 706 -10.00 -16.90 -10.20
CA ALA A 706 -11.43 -16.70 -9.98
C ALA A 706 -12.27 -17.48 -11.01
N LYS A 707 -12.47 -18.78 -10.74
CA LYS A 707 -13.12 -19.72 -11.67
C LYS A 707 -14.52 -19.29 -12.09
N ASP A 708 -15.30 -18.74 -11.15
CA ASP A 708 -16.70 -18.40 -11.40
C ASP A 708 -16.84 -17.20 -12.33
N LYS A 709 -16.10 -16.11 -12.04
CA LYS A 709 -16.02 -14.92 -12.88
C LYS A 709 -15.45 -15.24 -14.27
N ALA A 710 -14.45 -16.12 -14.34
CA ALA A 710 -13.92 -16.58 -15.62
C ALA A 710 -15.00 -17.31 -16.45
N ALA A 711 -15.80 -18.17 -15.83
CA ALA A 711 -16.88 -18.88 -16.51
C ALA A 711 -17.97 -17.92 -17.03
N GLU A 712 -18.35 -16.91 -16.24
CA GLU A 712 -19.28 -15.85 -16.68
C GLU A 712 -18.69 -15.01 -17.83
N ALA A 713 -17.39 -14.71 -17.82
CA ALA A 713 -16.72 -14.01 -18.92
C ALA A 713 -16.67 -14.84 -20.22
N TRP A 714 -16.43 -16.17 -20.13
CA TRP A 714 -16.54 -17.09 -21.28
C TRP A 714 -17.95 -17.05 -21.90
N LEU A 715 -18.99 -17.09 -21.06
CA LEU A 715 -20.38 -16.97 -21.49
C LEU A 715 -20.64 -15.61 -22.17
N GLY A 716 -20.12 -14.53 -21.58
CA GLY A 716 -20.21 -13.17 -22.14
C GLY A 716 -19.60 -13.08 -23.54
N ALA A 717 -18.43 -13.69 -23.75
CA ALA A 717 -17.79 -13.76 -25.07
C ALA A 717 -18.63 -14.54 -26.09
N GLY A 718 -19.20 -15.69 -25.69
CA GLY A 718 -20.11 -16.47 -26.55
C GLY A 718 -21.35 -15.67 -26.97
N ARG A 719 -21.95 -14.91 -26.05
CA ARG A 719 -23.09 -14.02 -26.34
C ARG A 719 -22.71 -12.91 -27.33
N LEU A 720 -21.51 -12.36 -27.23
CA LEU A 720 -21.03 -11.31 -28.15
C LEU A 720 -20.75 -11.86 -29.54
N HIS A 721 -20.12 -13.04 -29.66
CA HIS A 721 -19.95 -13.71 -30.96
C HIS A 721 -21.31 -14.01 -31.62
N TYR A 722 -22.32 -14.37 -30.83
CA TYR A 722 -23.68 -14.54 -31.34
C TYR A 722 -24.22 -13.21 -31.90
N LEU A 723 -24.11 -12.10 -31.17
CA LEU A 723 -24.55 -10.78 -31.66
C LEU A 723 -23.77 -10.31 -32.90
N MET A 724 -22.50 -10.69 -33.04
CA MET A 724 -21.64 -10.37 -34.19
C MET A 724 -21.87 -11.28 -35.41
N GLN A 725 -22.74 -12.30 -35.29
CA GLN A 725 -23.04 -13.29 -36.33
C GLN A 725 -21.90 -14.27 -36.66
N GLU A 726 -21.01 -14.53 -35.70
CA GLU A 726 -19.89 -15.47 -35.81
C GLU A 726 -20.26 -16.83 -35.17
N ASP A 727 -21.20 -17.55 -35.77
CA ASP A 727 -21.88 -18.70 -35.15
C ASP A 727 -20.93 -19.86 -34.80
N ASP A 728 -19.85 -20.07 -35.55
CA ASP A 728 -18.87 -21.13 -35.34
C ASP A 728 -18.17 -21.03 -33.98
N LEU A 729 -17.99 -19.80 -33.47
CA LEU A 729 -17.31 -19.54 -32.20
C LEU A 729 -18.26 -19.60 -31.01
N VAL A 730 -19.57 -19.39 -31.22
CA VAL A 730 -20.55 -19.28 -30.12
C VAL A 730 -20.54 -20.53 -29.26
N GLU A 731 -20.66 -21.71 -29.86
CA GLU A 731 -20.69 -22.97 -29.11
C GLU A 731 -19.39 -23.25 -28.38
N LEU A 732 -18.25 -22.96 -29.01
CA LEU A 732 -16.94 -23.14 -28.39
C LEU A 732 -16.84 -22.36 -27.08
N TYR A 733 -17.21 -21.07 -27.11
CA TYR A 733 -17.17 -20.20 -25.92
C TYR A 733 -18.21 -20.61 -24.85
N LEU A 734 -19.43 -20.98 -25.26
CA LEU A 734 -20.48 -21.42 -24.33
C LEU A 734 -20.14 -22.76 -23.66
N GLN A 735 -19.62 -23.73 -24.42
CA GLN A 735 -19.18 -25.01 -23.86
C GLN A 735 -17.97 -24.84 -22.93
N ALA A 736 -17.02 -23.97 -23.28
CA ALA A 736 -15.89 -23.65 -22.42
C ALA A 736 -16.34 -23.03 -21.07
N ALA A 737 -17.33 -22.13 -21.10
CA ALA A 737 -17.94 -21.56 -19.89
C ALA A 737 -18.51 -22.65 -18.97
N ILE A 738 -19.30 -23.55 -19.55
CA ILE A 738 -19.94 -24.66 -18.84
C ILE A 738 -18.92 -25.64 -18.28
N GLN A 739 -17.92 -26.06 -19.07
CA GLN A 739 -16.86 -26.95 -18.60
C GLN A 739 -16.08 -26.33 -17.44
N LYS A 740 -15.86 -25.01 -17.47
CA LYS A 740 -15.18 -24.33 -16.37
C LYS A 740 -16.03 -24.30 -15.10
N ALA A 741 -17.33 -24.05 -15.21
CA ALA A 741 -18.23 -24.07 -14.06
C ALA A 741 -18.48 -25.48 -13.50
N LEU A 742 -18.53 -26.53 -14.34
CA LEU A 742 -18.61 -27.92 -13.88
C LEU A 742 -17.35 -28.37 -13.12
N LYS A 743 -16.20 -27.75 -13.40
CA LYS A 743 -14.95 -27.92 -12.63
C LYS A 743 -14.90 -27.04 -11.37
N SER A 744 -15.89 -26.18 -11.15
CA SER A 744 -16.06 -25.44 -9.90
C SER A 744 -16.80 -26.31 -8.89
N GLU A 745 -16.61 -26.04 -7.60
CA GLU A 745 -17.27 -26.79 -6.52
C GLU A 745 -18.75 -26.42 -6.37
N GLU A 746 -19.21 -25.39 -7.08
CA GLU A 746 -20.58 -24.88 -7.02
C GLU A 746 -21.45 -25.35 -8.22
N PRO A 747 -22.33 -26.37 -8.03
CA PRO A 747 -23.23 -26.82 -9.09
C PRO A 747 -24.31 -25.79 -9.46
N SER A 748 -24.59 -24.82 -8.57
CA SER A 748 -25.49 -23.67 -8.81
C SER A 748 -25.03 -22.81 -9.97
N LEU A 749 -23.72 -22.55 -10.06
CA LEU A 749 -23.15 -21.75 -11.14
C LEU A 749 -23.31 -22.48 -12.48
N ALA A 750 -22.99 -23.78 -12.52
CA ALA A 750 -23.15 -24.58 -13.73
C ALA A 750 -24.61 -24.58 -14.21
N LEU A 751 -25.58 -24.73 -13.30
CA LEU A 751 -27.00 -24.64 -13.62
C LEU A 751 -27.37 -23.28 -14.24
N LYS A 752 -26.92 -22.18 -13.62
CA LYS A 752 -27.13 -20.81 -14.13
C LYS A 752 -26.52 -20.64 -15.52
N LEU A 753 -25.30 -21.11 -15.76
CA LEU A 753 -24.64 -20.99 -17.06
C LEU A 753 -25.30 -21.84 -18.14
N TYR A 754 -25.80 -23.04 -17.83
CA TYR A 754 -26.59 -23.83 -18.78
C TYR A 754 -27.88 -23.11 -19.18
N GLU A 755 -28.59 -22.51 -18.20
CA GLU A 755 -29.79 -21.72 -18.49
C GLU A 755 -29.44 -20.49 -19.35
N GLU A 756 -28.43 -19.72 -18.97
CA GLU A 756 -28.03 -18.51 -19.70
C GLU A 756 -27.46 -18.81 -21.10
N ALA A 757 -26.75 -19.93 -21.29
CA ALA A 757 -26.28 -20.36 -22.61
C ALA A 757 -27.46 -20.75 -23.52
N GLY A 758 -28.46 -21.46 -22.98
CA GLY A 758 -29.72 -21.71 -23.67
C GLY A 758 -30.46 -20.41 -24.02
N ASP A 759 -30.45 -19.42 -23.11
CA ASP A 759 -31.11 -18.12 -23.29
C ASP A 759 -30.50 -17.30 -24.44
N VAL A 760 -29.21 -17.48 -24.76
CA VAL A 760 -28.58 -16.85 -25.94
C VAL A 760 -29.29 -17.28 -27.23
N PHE A 761 -29.53 -18.58 -27.40
CA PHE A 761 -30.23 -19.11 -28.58
C PHE A 761 -31.74 -18.95 -28.50
N PHE A 762 -32.33 -19.05 -27.30
CA PHE A 762 -33.77 -18.91 -27.09
C PHE A 762 -34.26 -17.50 -27.43
N ASN A 763 -33.55 -16.46 -26.96
CA ASN A 763 -33.89 -15.06 -27.28
C ASN A 763 -33.47 -14.66 -28.70
N GLY A 764 -32.58 -15.44 -29.31
CA GLY A 764 -32.10 -15.26 -30.66
C GLY A 764 -33.12 -15.65 -31.73
N THR A 765 -32.94 -15.13 -32.94
CA THR A 765 -33.69 -15.56 -34.13
C THR A 765 -33.02 -16.73 -34.86
N ARG A 766 -31.72 -16.98 -34.63
CA ARG A 766 -30.91 -17.99 -35.33
C ARG A 766 -30.64 -19.19 -34.42
N HIS A 767 -30.58 -20.37 -35.03
CA HIS A 767 -30.22 -21.64 -34.36
C HIS A 767 -30.99 -21.93 -33.06
N ARG A 768 -32.28 -21.54 -32.98
CA ARG A 768 -33.10 -21.71 -31.76
C ARG A 768 -33.18 -23.18 -31.29
N HIS A 769 -33.09 -24.13 -32.21
CA HIS A 769 -33.05 -25.57 -31.89
C HIS A 769 -31.92 -25.95 -30.93
N ARG A 770 -30.77 -25.27 -30.97
CA ARG A 770 -29.62 -25.54 -30.09
C ARG A 770 -29.92 -25.26 -28.62
N ALA A 771 -30.84 -24.33 -28.31
CA ALA A 771 -31.27 -24.08 -26.93
C ALA A 771 -31.85 -25.34 -26.25
N VAL A 772 -32.45 -26.26 -27.02
CA VAL A 772 -32.99 -27.52 -26.49
C VAL A 772 -31.91 -28.34 -25.80
N GLU A 773 -30.70 -28.40 -26.36
CA GLU A 773 -29.60 -29.20 -25.82
C GLU A 773 -29.13 -28.66 -24.47
N TYR A 774 -28.89 -27.35 -24.36
CA TYR A 774 -28.47 -26.71 -23.11
C TYR A 774 -29.51 -26.87 -21.99
N TYR A 775 -30.80 -26.71 -22.31
CA TYR A 775 -31.87 -26.88 -21.34
C TYR A 775 -32.12 -28.35 -20.97
N ARG A 776 -32.33 -29.24 -21.96
CA ARG A 776 -32.73 -30.64 -21.73
C ARG A 776 -31.58 -31.51 -21.22
N ALA A 777 -30.39 -31.40 -21.83
CA ALA A 777 -29.26 -32.26 -21.49
C ALA A 777 -28.46 -31.73 -20.30
N GLY A 778 -28.42 -30.40 -20.11
CA GLY A 778 -27.66 -29.75 -19.03
C GLY A 778 -28.50 -29.29 -17.85
N ALA A 779 -29.34 -28.28 -18.06
CA ALA A 779 -30.03 -27.57 -16.98
C ALA A 779 -31.02 -28.45 -16.20
N VAL A 780 -31.86 -29.25 -16.88
CA VAL A 780 -32.88 -30.09 -16.22
C VAL A 780 -32.26 -31.14 -15.28
N PRO A 781 -31.27 -31.97 -15.69
CA PRO A 781 -30.62 -32.91 -14.79
C PRO A 781 -29.95 -32.26 -13.58
N LEU A 782 -29.31 -31.10 -13.77
CA LEU A 782 -28.69 -30.35 -12.67
C LEU A 782 -29.74 -29.78 -11.70
N ALA A 783 -30.82 -29.19 -12.21
CA ALA A 783 -31.92 -28.69 -11.40
C ALA A 783 -32.53 -29.80 -10.53
N ARG A 784 -32.72 -31.00 -11.08
CA ARG A 784 -33.20 -32.18 -10.35
C ARG A 784 -32.23 -32.64 -9.26
N ARG A 785 -30.94 -32.74 -9.58
CA ARG A 785 -29.89 -33.10 -8.60
C ARG A 785 -29.86 -32.11 -7.43
N MET A 786 -30.03 -30.83 -7.73
CA MET A 786 -30.06 -29.75 -6.74
C MET A 786 -31.43 -29.56 -6.05
N LYS A 787 -32.46 -30.31 -6.47
CA LYS A 787 -33.86 -30.13 -6.04
C LYS A 787 -34.38 -28.70 -6.24
N ALA A 788 -33.89 -28.01 -7.28
CA ALA A 788 -34.23 -26.63 -7.60
C ALA A 788 -35.54 -26.56 -8.43
N VAL A 789 -36.67 -26.95 -7.82
CA VAL A 789 -37.97 -27.15 -8.48
C VAL A 789 -38.47 -25.91 -9.25
N ARG A 790 -38.21 -24.70 -8.72
CA ARG A 790 -38.58 -23.44 -9.41
C ARG A 790 -37.80 -23.23 -10.72
N THR A 791 -36.51 -23.57 -10.74
CA THR A 791 -35.70 -23.48 -11.96
C THR A 791 -36.09 -24.54 -12.96
N GLU A 792 -36.40 -25.76 -12.49
CA GLU A 792 -36.89 -26.85 -13.34
C GLU A 792 -38.21 -26.47 -14.03
N LEU A 793 -39.19 -25.92 -13.28
CA LEU A 793 -40.44 -25.43 -13.85
C LEU A 793 -40.20 -24.34 -14.91
N ARG A 794 -39.32 -23.37 -14.62
CA ARG A 794 -38.97 -22.31 -15.56
C ARG A 794 -38.37 -22.86 -16.86
N VAL A 795 -37.44 -23.81 -16.75
CA VAL A 795 -36.79 -24.44 -17.90
C VAL A 795 -37.79 -25.28 -18.70
N PHE A 796 -38.72 -26.00 -18.07
CA PHE A 796 -39.78 -26.71 -18.81
C PHE A 796 -40.74 -25.78 -19.52
N ASN A 797 -41.12 -24.66 -18.90
CA ASN A 797 -41.89 -23.63 -19.59
C ASN A 797 -41.12 -23.13 -20.82
N LYS A 798 -39.85 -22.75 -20.69
CA LYS A 798 -38.99 -22.31 -21.82
C LYS A 798 -38.89 -23.38 -22.92
N LEU A 799 -38.67 -24.64 -22.56
CA LEU A 799 -38.60 -25.78 -23.49
C LEU A 799 -39.94 -25.99 -24.23
N THR A 800 -41.06 -25.87 -23.54
CA THR A 800 -42.40 -26.00 -24.14
C THR A 800 -42.62 -24.95 -25.22
N GLU A 801 -42.34 -23.69 -24.91
CA GLU A 801 -42.46 -22.58 -25.85
C GLU A 801 -41.52 -22.75 -27.06
N LEU A 802 -40.29 -23.16 -26.79
CA LEU A 802 -39.32 -23.42 -27.83
C LEU A 802 -39.78 -24.55 -28.77
N GLN A 803 -40.28 -25.66 -28.24
CA GLN A 803 -40.78 -26.79 -29.04
C GLN A 803 -42.04 -26.42 -29.83
N ILE A 804 -42.95 -25.61 -29.27
CA ILE A 804 -44.09 -25.04 -30.02
C ILE A 804 -43.58 -24.21 -31.20
N SER A 805 -42.56 -23.37 -31.01
CA SER A 805 -42.00 -22.52 -32.07
C SER A 805 -41.24 -23.30 -33.15
N LEU A 806 -40.76 -24.50 -32.82
CA LEU A 806 -40.06 -25.43 -33.72
C LEU A 806 -41.00 -26.49 -34.33
N GLU A 807 -42.33 -26.37 -34.11
CA GLU A 807 -43.36 -27.31 -34.57
C GLU A 807 -43.20 -28.75 -34.04
N GLY A 808 -42.42 -28.94 -32.97
CA GLY A 808 -42.18 -30.22 -32.28
C GLY A 808 -43.24 -30.54 -31.23
N TYR A 809 -44.52 -30.60 -31.62
CA TYR A 809 -45.65 -30.61 -30.69
C TYR A 809 -45.71 -31.81 -29.73
N GLU A 810 -45.29 -33.00 -30.16
CA GLU A 810 -45.26 -34.21 -29.30
C GLU A 810 -44.30 -34.03 -28.11
N LYS A 811 -43.10 -33.51 -28.36
CA LYS A 811 -42.13 -33.20 -27.30
C LYS A 811 -42.57 -32.01 -26.46
N ALA A 812 -43.26 -31.04 -27.07
CA ALA A 812 -43.85 -29.92 -26.33
C ALA A 812 -44.88 -30.42 -25.30
N LEU A 813 -45.66 -31.45 -25.62
CA LEU A 813 -46.65 -32.03 -24.73
C LEU A 813 -46.02 -32.65 -23.48
N GLU A 814 -44.91 -33.39 -23.65
CA GLU A 814 -44.14 -33.95 -22.52
C GLU A 814 -43.70 -32.85 -21.54
N PHE A 815 -43.08 -31.77 -22.05
CA PHE A 815 -42.62 -30.68 -21.20
C PHE A 815 -43.75 -29.85 -20.59
N ALA A 816 -44.83 -29.61 -21.34
CA ALA A 816 -45.99 -28.85 -20.88
C ALA A 816 -46.73 -29.56 -19.74
N THR A 817 -46.90 -30.88 -19.84
CA THR A 817 -47.55 -31.69 -18.80
C THR A 817 -46.70 -31.76 -17.53
N LEU A 818 -45.38 -31.89 -17.67
CA LEU A 818 -44.45 -31.80 -16.54
C LEU A 818 -44.46 -30.42 -15.88
N ALA A 819 -44.49 -29.34 -16.67
CA ALA A 819 -44.59 -27.98 -16.17
C ALA A 819 -45.90 -27.76 -15.40
N ALA A 820 -47.05 -28.18 -15.95
CA ALA A 820 -48.35 -28.04 -15.29
C ALA A 820 -48.40 -28.81 -13.95
N ARG A 821 -47.87 -30.04 -13.91
CA ARG A 821 -47.77 -30.82 -12.67
C ARG A 821 -46.89 -30.10 -11.64
N LEU A 822 -45.69 -29.67 -12.03
CA LEU A 822 -44.78 -28.97 -11.12
C LEU A 822 -45.33 -27.63 -10.62
N SER A 823 -46.05 -26.88 -11.47
CA SER A 823 -46.65 -25.61 -11.04
C SER A 823 -47.74 -25.80 -9.98
N THR A 824 -48.56 -26.85 -10.09
CA THR A 824 -49.57 -27.17 -9.06
C THR A 824 -48.93 -27.52 -7.71
N VAL A 825 -47.78 -28.21 -7.73
CA VAL A 825 -47.02 -28.55 -6.51
C VAL A 825 -46.35 -27.32 -5.89
N ILE A 826 -45.86 -26.38 -6.69
CA ILE A 826 -45.21 -25.15 -6.19
C ILE A 826 -46.22 -24.15 -5.60
N GLY A 827 -47.45 -24.11 -6.12
CA GLY A 827 -48.50 -23.20 -5.66
C GLY A 827 -48.33 -21.74 -6.11
N ASP A 828 -47.48 -21.48 -7.10
CA ASP A 828 -47.36 -20.15 -7.73
C ASP A 828 -48.42 -20.00 -8.83
N GLN A 829 -49.50 -19.30 -8.51
CA GLN A 829 -50.65 -19.08 -9.39
C GLN A 829 -50.24 -18.50 -10.76
N LYS A 830 -49.20 -17.64 -10.83
CA LYS A 830 -48.76 -17.04 -12.10
C LYS A 830 -48.06 -18.06 -12.98
N GLN A 831 -47.19 -18.88 -12.40
CA GLN A 831 -46.50 -19.93 -13.15
C GLN A 831 -47.45 -21.06 -13.54
N GLU A 832 -48.45 -21.34 -12.71
CA GLU A 832 -49.52 -22.30 -13.00
C GLU A 832 -50.38 -21.85 -14.19
N LEU A 833 -50.80 -20.59 -14.20
CA LEU A 833 -51.49 -19.98 -15.33
C LEU A 833 -50.67 -20.10 -16.63
N VAL A 834 -49.38 -19.76 -16.58
CA VAL A 834 -48.49 -19.87 -17.75
C VAL A 834 -48.35 -21.31 -18.23
N ALA A 835 -48.18 -22.27 -17.32
CA ALA A 835 -48.00 -23.67 -17.67
C ALA A 835 -49.25 -24.28 -18.32
N PHE A 836 -50.44 -24.06 -17.73
CA PHE A 836 -51.70 -24.54 -18.33
C PHE A 836 -52.03 -23.84 -19.65
N HIS A 837 -51.66 -22.56 -19.82
CA HIS A 837 -51.88 -21.85 -21.08
C HIS A 837 -51.00 -22.41 -22.21
N ARG A 838 -49.74 -22.72 -21.89
CA ARG A 838 -48.82 -23.38 -22.83
C ARG A 838 -49.32 -24.79 -23.16
N LEU A 839 -49.78 -25.55 -22.17
CA LEU A 839 -50.36 -26.89 -22.36
C LEU A 839 -51.61 -26.85 -23.27
N ALA A 840 -52.53 -25.92 -23.04
CA ALA A 840 -53.70 -25.71 -23.89
C ALA A 840 -53.31 -25.43 -25.34
N THR A 841 -52.28 -24.61 -25.53
CA THR A 841 -51.76 -24.28 -26.86
C THR A 841 -51.15 -25.49 -27.55
N VAL A 842 -50.45 -26.37 -26.82
CA VAL A 842 -49.93 -27.63 -27.37
C VAL A 842 -51.06 -28.58 -27.78
N TYR A 843 -52.08 -28.77 -26.94
CA TYR A 843 -53.24 -29.59 -27.29
C TYR A 843 -53.98 -29.06 -28.52
N TYR A 844 -54.11 -27.74 -28.63
CA TYR A 844 -54.68 -27.10 -29.80
C TYR A 844 -53.89 -27.41 -31.07
N SER A 845 -52.55 -27.35 -31.03
CA SER A 845 -51.71 -27.70 -32.19
C SER A 845 -51.73 -29.20 -32.53
N LEU A 846 -51.93 -30.08 -31.54
CA LEU A 846 -52.06 -31.53 -31.74
C LEU A 846 -53.48 -31.96 -32.17
N SER A 847 -54.38 -31.00 -32.42
CA SER A 847 -55.79 -31.25 -32.76
C SER A 847 -56.60 -31.97 -31.66
N MET A 848 -56.13 -31.94 -30.41
CA MET A 848 -56.83 -32.47 -29.23
C MET A 848 -57.69 -31.36 -28.62
N TYR A 849 -58.76 -30.97 -29.32
CA TYR A 849 -59.47 -29.72 -29.04
C TYR A 849 -60.25 -29.71 -27.72
N GLU A 850 -60.82 -30.84 -27.29
CA GLU A 850 -61.53 -30.95 -25.99
C GLU A 850 -60.57 -30.70 -24.81
N MET A 851 -59.39 -31.35 -24.85
CA MET A 851 -58.34 -31.15 -23.84
C MET A 851 -57.77 -29.72 -23.84
N ALA A 852 -57.73 -29.08 -25.02
CA ALA A 852 -57.30 -27.70 -25.16
C ALA A 852 -58.30 -26.73 -24.52
N GLU A 853 -59.60 -26.95 -24.74
CA GLU A 853 -60.68 -26.19 -24.11
C GLU A 853 -60.61 -26.30 -22.58
N ASP A 854 -60.51 -27.51 -22.04
CA ASP A 854 -60.38 -27.74 -20.59
C ASP A 854 -59.20 -27.01 -19.97
N CYS A 855 -58.03 -27.08 -20.63
CA CYS A 855 -56.83 -26.40 -20.14
C CYS A 855 -56.98 -24.88 -20.21
N TYR A 856 -57.60 -24.33 -21.26
CA TYR A 856 -57.87 -22.89 -21.33
C TYR A 856 -58.87 -22.46 -20.26
N LEU A 857 -59.93 -23.22 -19.99
CA LEU A 857 -60.87 -22.92 -18.90
C LEU A 857 -60.19 -22.99 -17.54
N LYS A 858 -59.30 -23.96 -17.33
CA LYS A 858 -58.45 -24.02 -16.14
C LYS A 858 -57.58 -22.78 -16.00
N THR A 859 -56.95 -22.29 -17.08
CA THR A 859 -56.17 -21.03 -17.02
C THR A 859 -57.00 -19.84 -16.61
N LEU A 860 -58.21 -19.70 -17.17
CA LEU A 860 -59.12 -18.60 -16.86
C LEU A 860 -59.59 -18.64 -15.41
N SER A 861 -59.80 -19.83 -14.84
CA SER A 861 -60.16 -20.00 -13.43
C SER A 861 -59.06 -19.56 -12.45
N LEU A 862 -57.80 -19.53 -12.89
CA LEU A 862 -56.65 -19.10 -12.09
C LEU A 862 -56.42 -17.58 -12.16
N CYS A 863 -57.07 -16.89 -13.08
CA CYS A 863 -56.96 -15.45 -13.22
C CYS A 863 -57.87 -14.72 -12.20
N PRO A 864 -57.50 -13.51 -11.74
CA PRO A 864 -58.32 -12.77 -10.78
C PRO A 864 -59.67 -12.35 -11.40
N PRO A 865 -60.79 -12.40 -10.65
CA PRO A 865 -62.13 -12.13 -11.17
C PRO A 865 -62.36 -10.66 -11.58
N TRP A 866 -61.45 -9.75 -11.22
CA TRP A 866 -61.54 -8.33 -11.54
C TRP A 866 -60.39 -7.92 -12.49
N LEU A 867 -60.72 -7.25 -13.59
CA LEU A 867 -59.76 -6.73 -14.57
C LEU A 867 -59.04 -5.49 -13.99
N GLN A 868 -57.81 -5.66 -13.49
CA GLN A 868 -57.05 -4.56 -12.88
C GLN A 868 -56.16 -3.83 -13.89
N SER A 869 -55.78 -4.48 -14.98
CA SER A 869 -54.86 -3.91 -15.97
C SER A 869 -55.31 -4.09 -17.42
N PRO A 870 -54.96 -3.15 -18.33
CA PRO A 870 -55.26 -3.29 -19.76
C PRO A 870 -54.53 -4.47 -20.40
N LYS A 871 -53.39 -4.91 -19.84
CA LYS A 871 -52.65 -6.09 -20.32
C LYS A 871 -53.37 -7.40 -20.03
N GLU A 872 -54.02 -7.49 -18.87
CA GLU A 872 -54.85 -8.65 -18.52
C GLU A 872 -56.11 -8.68 -19.39
N ALA A 873 -56.78 -7.53 -19.60
CA ALA A 873 -57.92 -7.42 -20.51
C ALA A 873 -57.59 -7.92 -21.93
N LEU A 874 -56.40 -7.57 -22.45
CA LEU A 874 -55.93 -8.07 -23.74
C LEU A 874 -55.74 -9.59 -23.74
N TYR A 875 -55.20 -10.13 -22.66
CA TYR A 875 -55.00 -11.57 -22.50
C TYR A 875 -56.34 -12.31 -22.51
N TYR A 876 -57.30 -11.88 -21.68
CA TYR A 876 -58.65 -12.46 -21.65
C TYR A 876 -59.33 -12.39 -23.01
N ALA A 877 -59.31 -11.23 -23.67
CA ALA A 877 -59.90 -11.07 -25.00
C ALA A 877 -59.32 -12.08 -26.00
N LYS A 878 -58.00 -12.28 -26.00
CA LYS A 878 -57.32 -13.24 -26.89
C LYS A 878 -57.64 -14.69 -26.56
N VAL A 879 -57.71 -15.06 -25.28
CA VAL A 879 -58.03 -16.44 -24.86
C VAL A 879 -59.48 -16.78 -25.18
N TYR A 880 -60.44 -15.92 -24.81
CA TYR A 880 -61.86 -16.11 -25.14
C TYR A 880 -62.10 -16.13 -26.65
N TYR A 881 -61.42 -15.28 -27.41
CA TYR A 881 -61.51 -15.31 -28.87
C TYR A 881 -60.98 -16.64 -29.45
N ARG A 882 -59.86 -17.16 -28.93
CA ARG A 882 -59.34 -18.47 -29.32
C ARG A 882 -60.29 -19.60 -28.96
N LEU A 883 -60.89 -19.57 -27.77
CA LEU A 883 -61.91 -20.53 -27.34
C LEU A 883 -63.13 -20.50 -28.26
N GLY A 884 -63.71 -19.32 -28.51
CA GLY A 884 -64.86 -19.20 -29.42
C GLY A 884 -64.58 -19.70 -30.84
N ARG A 885 -63.37 -19.52 -31.35
CA ARG A 885 -62.96 -20.10 -32.64
C ARG A 885 -62.82 -21.62 -32.57
N LEU A 886 -62.17 -22.12 -31.53
CA LEU A 886 -61.96 -23.54 -31.31
C LEU A 886 -63.30 -24.28 -31.23
N THR A 887 -64.23 -23.77 -30.41
CA THR A 887 -65.53 -24.39 -30.18
C THR A 887 -66.43 -24.34 -31.41
N PHE A 888 -66.42 -23.22 -32.14
CA PHE A 888 -67.23 -23.08 -33.35
C PHE A 888 -66.75 -23.95 -34.51
N TYR A 889 -65.46 -23.89 -34.84
CA TYR A 889 -64.94 -24.55 -36.05
C TYR A 889 -64.60 -26.03 -35.82
N GLN A 890 -64.08 -26.38 -34.63
CA GLN A 890 -63.57 -27.73 -34.37
C GLN A 890 -64.57 -28.59 -33.59
N LEU A 891 -65.13 -28.06 -32.50
CA LEU A 891 -66.12 -28.80 -31.69
C LEU A 891 -67.55 -28.69 -32.23
N LYS A 892 -67.78 -27.82 -33.22
CA LYS A 892 -69.07 -27.57 -33.89
C LYS A 892 -70.20 -27.20 -32.93
N ASP A 893 -69.86 -26.55 -31.82
CA ASP A 893 -70.82 -26.06 -30.83
C ASP A 893 -71.01 -24.55 -31.00
N ALA A 894 -72.12 -24.17 -31.66
CA ALA A 894 -72.37 -22.78 -32.02
C ALA A 894 -72.78 -21.93 -30.80
N HIS A 895 -73.42 -22.52 -29.80
CA HIS A 895 -73.94 -21.78 -28.64
C HIS A 895 -72.81 -21.45 -27.66
N ASP A 896 -72.00 -22.43 -27.26
CA ASP A 896 -70.85 -22.20 -26.37
C ASP A 896 -69.82 -21.25 -27.04
N ALA A 897 -69.66 -21.35 -28.37
CA ALA A 897 -68.84 -20.40 -29.13
C ALA A 897 -69.34 -18.95 -29.05
N THR A 898 -70.65 -18.72 -29.14
CA THR A 898 -71.20 -17.36 -29.00
C THR A 898 -70.93 -16.79 -27.61
N GLU A 899 -71.07 -17.59 -26.55
CA GLU A 899 -70.79 -17.15 -25.18
C GLU A 899 -69.32 -16.71 -25.03
N TYR A 900 -68.37 -17.49 -25.55
CA TYR A 900 -66.96 -17.10 -25.54
C TYR A 900 -66.66 -15.86 -26.39
N PHE A 901 -67.29 -15.70 -27.56
CA PHE A 901 -67.13 -14.48 -28.35
C PHE A 901 -67.73 -13.25 -27.68
N TRP A 902 -68.85 -13.37 -26.96
CA TRP A 902 -69.41 -12.27 -26.16
C TRP A 902 -68.48 -11.86 -25.01
N LEU A 903 -67.89 -12.84 -24.30
CA LEU A 903 -66.89 -12.58 -23.27
C LEU A 903 -65.62 -11.92 -23.84
N ALA A 904 -65.19 -12.34 -25.04
CA ALA A 904 -64.09 -11.71 -25.76
C ALA A 904 -64.41 -10.25 -26.15
N LEU A 905 -65.63 -10.00 -26.63
CA LEU A 905 -66.10 -8.66 -27.00
C LEU A 905 -66.16 -7.74 -25.77
N ALA A 906 -66.67 -8.23 -24.65
CA ALA A 906 -66.72 -7.48 -23.39
C ALA A 906 -65.31 -7.06 -22.93
N ALA A 907 -64.34 -7.98 -22.99
CA ALA A 907 -62.94 -7.68 -22.67
C ALA A 907 -62.30 -6.67 -23.67
N ALA A 908 -62.63 -6.77 -24.97
CA ALA A 908 -62.14 -5.84 -26.00
C ALA A 908 -62.74 -4.43 -25.88
N VAL A 909 -64.01 -4.32 -25.46
CA VAL A 909 -64.68 -3.04 -25.16
C VAL A 909 -64.02 -2.35 -23.96
N LEU A 910 -63.69 -3.10 -22.91
CA LEU A 910 -62.95 -2.57 -21.75
C LEU A 910 -61.52 -2.12 -22.11
N LEU A 911 -60.93 -2.70 -23.16
CA LEU A 911 -59.61 -2.30 -23.66
C LEU A 911 -59.65 -1.06 -24.57
N GLY A 912 -60.82 -0.75 -25.15
CA GLY A 912 -60.97 0.32 -26.14
C GLY A 912 -60.42 -0.01 -27.54
N ASP A 913 -60.13 -1.28 -27.83
CA ASP A 913 -59.58 -1.72 -29.12
C ASP A 913 -60.71 -1.94 -30.14
N GLN A 914 -60.86 -0.99 -31.07
CA GLN A 914 -61.92 -1.01 -32.09
C GLN A 914 -61.71 -2.12 -33.13
N GLU A 915 -60.46 -2.44 -33.50
CA GLU A 915 -60.16 -3.48 -34.49
C GLU A 915 -60.52 -4.87 -33.95
N LEU A 916 -60.17 -5.15 -32.68
CA LEU A 916 -60.56 -6.40 -32.03
C LEU A 916 -62.09 -6.49 -31.87
N GLN A 917 -62.78 -5.39 -31.56
CA GLN A 917 -64.23 -5.38 -31.46
C GLN A 917 -64.90 -5.71 -32.80
N ASP A 918 -64.47 -5.08 -33.89
CA ASP A 918 -65.06 -5.28 -35.22
C ASP A 918 -64.79 -6.70 -35.74
N THR A 919 -63.58 -7.22 -35.51
CA THR A 919 -63.26 -8.61 -35.87
C THR A 919 -64.09 -9.63 -35.07
N ILE A 920 -64.33 -9.40 -33.78
CA ILE A 920 -65.17 -10.29 -32.96
C ILE A 920 -66.64 -10.19 -33.39
N ARG A 921 -67.16 -8.98 -33.66
CA ARG A 921 -68.54 -8.77 -34.17
C ARG A 921 -68.78 -9.47 -35.50
N SER A 922 -67.87 -9.31 -36.46
CA SER A 922 -67.94 -10.01 -37.75
C SER A 922 -67.95 -11.54 -37.57
N ARG A 923 -67.21 -12.07 -36.59
CA ARG A 923 -67.24 -13.51 -36.28
C ARG A 923 -68.55 -13.94 -35.62
N LEU A 924 -69.10 -13.15 -34.70
CA LEU A 924 -70.42 -13.39 -34.11
C LEU A 924 -71.51 -13.44 -35.19
N ASP A 925 -71.50 -12.52 -36.15
CA ASP A 925 -72.45 -12.50 -37.27
C ASP A 925 -72.34 -13.77 -38.13
N ASN A 926 -71.11 -14.24 -38.39
CA ASN A 926 -70.87 -15.50 -39.11
C ASN A 926 -71.39 -16.73 -38.36
N VAL A 927 -71.32 -16.74 -37.02
CA VAL A 927 -71.86 -17.84 -36.20
C VAL A 927 -73.39 -17.87 -36.28
N CYS A 928 -74.04 -16.70 -36.20
CA CYS A 928 -75.50 -16.57 -36.29
C CYS A 928 -76.06 -16.97 -37.67
N GLN A 929 -75.28 -16.82 -38.75
CA GLN A 929 -75.66 -17.20 -40.11
C GLN A 929 -75.34 -18.66 -40.46
N SER A 930 -74.68 -19.40 -39.57
CA SER A 930 -74.24 -20.78 -39.80
C SER A 930 -75.39 -21.79 -39.64
N PRO A 931 -75.45 -22.85 -40.47
CA PRO A 931 -76.44 -23.93 -40.31
C PRO A 931 -76.27 -24.69 -38.98
N LEU A 932 -75.10 -24.60 -38.34
CA LEU A 932 -74.84 -25.19 -37.02
C LEU A 932 -75.74 -24.58 -35.94
N TRP A 933 -76.09 -23.29 -36.06
CA TRP A 933 -76.92 -22.54 -35.12
C TRP A 933 -78.33 -23.13 -34.96
N HIS A 934 -78.88 -23.70 -36.03
CA HIS A 934 -80.23 -24.28 -36.05
C HIS A 934 -80.25 -25.79 -35.77
N SER A 935 -79.08 -26.44 -35.65
CA SER A 935 -78.95 -27.90 -35.56
C SER A 935 -78.62 -28.43 -34.16
N SER A 936 -78.17 -27.56 -33.25
CA SER A 936 -77.80 -27.92 -31.87
C SER A 936 -78.98 -27.71 -30.92
N PRO A 937 -79.39 -28.71 -30.10
CA PRO A 937 -80.24 -28.44 -28.95
C PRO A 937 -79.47 -27.56 -27.94
N SER A 938 -80.21 -26.77 -27.16
CA SER A 938 -79.73 -25.79 -26.17
C SER A 938 -78.40 -26.15 -25.49
N GLY A 939 -77.48 -25.18 -25.43
CA GLY A 939 -76.05 -25.31 -25.12
C GLY A 939 -75.70 -26.26 -23.97
N ARG A 940 -74.66 -27.06 -24.19
CA ARG A 940 -74.14 -28.03 -23.21
C ARG A 940 -73.11 -27.41 -22.24
N SER A 941 -72.97 -26.09 -22.20
CA SER A 941 -72.04 -25.40 -21.29
C SER A 941 -72.27 -25.73 -19.81
N SER A 942 -73.53 -25.87 -19.37
CA SER A 942 -73.85 -26.15 -17.96
C SER A 942 -73.61 -27.61 -17.53
N GLU A 943 -73.50 -28.55 -18.48
CA GLU A 943 -73.29 -29.98 -18.19
C GLU A 943 -71.85 -30.44 -18.40
N ARG A 944 -71.11 -29.90 -19.38
CA ARG A 944 -69.68 -30.27 -19.59
C ARG A 944 -68.77 -29.76 -18.46
N ALA A 945 -69.04 -28.56 -17.93
CA ALA A 945 -68.29 -28.02 -16.79
C ALA A 945 -68.52 -28.79 -15.46
N ARG A 946 -69.60 -29.57 -15.33
CA ARG A 946 -69.88 -30.40 -14.14
C ARG A 946 -69.17 -31.75 -14.14
N TRP A 947 -68.79 -32.28 -15.30
CA TRP A 947 -68.17 -33.61 -15.38
C TRP A 947 -66.71 -33.64 -14.91
N LEU A 948 -66.04 -32.49 -14.81
CA LEU A 948 -64.61 -32.40 -14.46
C LEU A 948 -64.31 -31.59 -13.19
N SER A 949 -65.31 -30.91 -12.60
CA SER A 949 -65.17 -30.17 -11.33
C SER A 949 -65.46 -31.01 -10.07
N GLY A 950 -66.02 -32.22 -10.23
CA GLY A 950 -66.11 -33.23 -9.17
C GLY A 950 -64.95 -34.22 -9.25
N GLY A 951 -63.84 -33.96 -8.56
CA GLY A 951 -62.62 -34.75 -8.69
C GLY A 951 -62.70 -36.19 -8.17
N GLY A 952 -61.85 -37.06 -8.73
CA GLY A 952 -61.21 -38.17 -8.02
C GLY A 952 -61.79 -39.58 -8.17
N LEU A 953 -60.89 -40.51 -8.47
CA LEU A 953 -60.96 -41.99 -8.38
C LEU A 953 -61.67 -42.74 -9.52
N ALA A 954 -60.94 -42.98 -10.62
CA ALA A 954 -60.67 -44.33 -11.12
C ALA A 954 -59.66 -44.31 -12.28
N LEU A 955 -58.64 -45.16 -12.12
CA LEU A 955 -57.53 -45.56 -13.02
C LEU A 955 -56.32 -44.64 -13.09
#